data_AF-A0A9P7DF47-F1
#
_entry.id   AF-A0A9P7DF47-F1
#
_cell.length_a   1.000
_cell.length_b   1.000
_cell.length_c   1.000
_cell.angle_alpha   90.00
_cell.angle_beta   90.00
_cell.angle_gamma   90.00
#
_symmetry.space_group_name_H-M   'P 1'
#
loop_
_entity.id
_entity.type
_entity.pdbx_description
1 polymer ?
#
loop_
_entity_poly.entity_id
_entity_poly.type
_entity_poly.pdbx_seq_one_letter_code
_entity_poly.pdbx_strand_id
1 'polypeptide(L)'
;MAATWATSSPPTVPPAQAMTYTVAGCSEHSGNYVPENILVDTPQDPTSRWSGAQQLPTAKQWILLKLETLSVVKSITFGKFHRKHPCNMREFKVYVGLNPHHMVQALHTQLKDDTVSETFPLKHVNGEGICFPTRYIKIVPVSAHGMSFHISIWYVSVSGIADPLYVDNIRSRYEEYRETIVLRHVLKHLRQRRLLTPYQNILARSNIQVEHPVVTALYSSLVLQGAWTDSETLLSEASSAGLLDAYIQFCQPHSQWKRLHGVDADGDAPSKRGGHAMALDPENGLIYLLGGWDGQKSLDDFWVYDVSAERWRVISHSTSIEKNGPIARSCHKMVYDTKSGCIYLLGRLGDGDILKPEDHQELLRRAGEIPDSSRSTPYCSEFYRYHTRGLDVGKWDLLSFDTASSGGPPLIFDHQMVMDCEAQILYVSGGRVVDGDWDSPKYSGMYSYNVRTSKWKILQPQPALSMSSSVQPPISPRFGHSMVLDPMSHTLFIFAGQRDDKYLSDMYAYDIASNTVTELFSNFSTSGGPDACFTQRAIIDGRLKEIYVFCGLTRVQPTCALTSLRADTPNWVYQYVHPSKPGKWTKILPEVMQEGGEPAEVPLPRYAHQVVYDEGMKRVFMHGGNAGEVNEPVEDVETEVEGGGDDERPRGGADDRPSRISKEMRLDDFWTMKLLRAAPEEIIRRAKYQIRQQQFREMCEEQPAVKALRFLQTQVSAVVDHTNPEETGVFRALLGHLFSTPITTDDGSAESTSTPKETTTSLLEEPPKKRSRPNTPDEAWTSRLDDDDEDEMLDASTSTVVTSSGQKRRHAVLLMEEDPVETALRDASTKPLSPERFRQRTEVFESLLQFVGEDGKQPMGSLLDMVDAEDGI
;
A
#
# COMPACT_ATOMS: atom_id res chain seq x y z
N MET A 1 -26.32 2.69 -16.45
CA MET A 1 -27.29 1.79 -15.78
C MET A 1 -26.67 0.42 -15.68
N ALA A 2 -26.72 -0.23 -14.51
CA ALA A 2 -26.08 -1.53 -14.30
C ALA A 2 -26.77 -2.62 -15.13
N ALA A 3 -25.99 -3.41 -15.86
CA ALA A 3 -26.47 -4.69 -16.38
C ALA A 3 -26.77 -5.60 -15.17
N THR A 4 -28.00 -6.09 -15.07
CA THR A 4 -28.39 -7.05 -14.04
C THR A 4 -27.75 -8.40 -14.32
N TRP A 5 -26.55 -8.62 -13.78
CA TRP A 5 -25.99 -9.96 -13.68
C TRP A 5 -26.89 -10.77 -12.74
N ALA A 6 -27.60 -11.74 -13.29
CA ALA A 6 -28.44 -12.62 -12.49
C ALA A 6 -27.57 -13.32 -11.43
N THR A 7 -27.88 -13.08 -10.15
CA THR A 7 -27.16 -13.66 -9.01
C THR A 7 -27.47 -15.16 -8.91
N SER A 8 -26.84 -15.96 -9.77
CA SER A 8 -26.61 -17.36 -9.46
C SER A 8 -25.76 -17.43 -8.19
N SER A 9 -26.16 -18.29 -7.26
CA SER A 9 -25.36 -18.58 -6.06
C SER A 9 -23.93 -18.92 -6.50
N PRO A 10 -22.88 -18.39 -5.84
CA PRO A 10 -21.51 -18.69 -6.23
C PRO A 10 -21.31 -20.21 -6.21
N PRO A 11 -20.77 -20.82 -7.29
CA PRO A 11 -20.59 -22.26 -7.34
C PRO A 11 -19.68 -22.67 -6.17
N THR A 12 -20.13 -23.65 -5.38
CA THR A 12 -19.36 -24.20 -4.26
C THR A 12 -18.00 -24.67 -4.77
N VAL A 13 -16.93 -24.00 -4.32
CA VAL A 13 -15.56 -24.27 -4.77
C VAL A 13 -15.18 -25.69 -4.34
N PRO A 14 -14.82 -26.60 -5.28
CA PRO A 14 -14.41 -27.95 -4.92
C PRO A 14 -13.14 -27.96 -4.07
N PRO A 15 -12.94 -28.97 -3.21
CA PRO A 15 -11.71 -29.10 -2.42
C PRO A 15 -10.49 -29.28 -3.34
N ALA A 16 -9.34 -28.76 -2.91
CA ALA A 16 -8.08 -29.01 -3.59
C ALA A 16 -7.55 -30.43 -3.28
N GLN A 17 -6.96 -31.07 -4.28
CA GLN A 17 -6.42 -32.43 -4.20
C GLN A 17 -5.01 -32.48 -4.81
N ALA A 18 -4.26 -33.53 -4.47
CA ALA A 18 -2.96 -33.80 -5.10
C ALA A 18 -3.12 -34.08 -6.61
N MET A 19 -2.21 -33.52 -7.40
CA MET A 19 -2.24 -33.53 -8.86
C MET A 19 -1.20 -34.49 -9.44
N THR A 20 -1.62 -35.32 -10.39
CA THR A 20 -0.70 -36.13 -11.20
C THR A 20 -0.09 -35.31 -12.33
N TYR A 21 1.21 -35.52 -12.57
CA TYR A 21 1.97 -34.83 -13.60
C TYR A 21 3.09 -35.72 -14.15
N THR A 22 3.55 -35.40 -15.36
CA THR A 22 4.76 -35.98 -15.94
C THR A 22 5.81 -34.88 -16.17
N VAL A 23 7.08 -35.25 -16.24
CA VAL A 23 8.12 -34.34 -16.72
C VAL A 23 7.97 -34.22 -18.23
N ALA A 24 7.82 -32.98 -18.72
CA ALA A 24 7.72 -32.66 -20.14
C ALA A 24 9.04 -32.13 -20.73
N GLY A 25 10.00 -31.78 -19.88
CA GLY A 25 11.38 -31.45 -20.26
C GLY A 25 12.17 -30.89 -19.07
N CYS A 26 13.49 -30.81 -19.21
CA CYS A 26 14.35 -30.10 -18.27
C CYS A 26 15.59 -29.54 -18.98
N SER A 27 16.31 -28.65 -18.30
CA SER A 27 17.70 -28.35 -18.65
C SER A 27 18.60 -29.56 -18.38
N GLU A 28 19.82 -29.56 -18.94
CA GLU A 28 20.83 -30.61 -18.73
C GLU A 28 21.01 -30.95 -17.23
N HIS A 29 21.16 -32.24 -16.95
CA HIS A 29 21.30 -32.81 -15.61
C HIS A 29 22.62 -33.58 -15.43
N SER A 30 23.07 -33.71 -14.19
CA SER A 30 24.30 -34.43 -13.85
C SER A 30 24.05 -35.93 -13.72
N GLY A 31 24.71 -36.75 -14.55
CA GLY A 31 24.73 -38.22 -14.44
C GLY A 31 23.34 -38.86 -14.30
N ASN A 32 23.13 -39.63 -13.24
CA ASN A 32 21.89 -40.36 -12.97
C ASN A 32 20.80 -39.52 -12.26
N TYR A 33 21.03 -38.22 -12.02
CA TYR A 33 20.07 -37.33 -11.34
C TYR A 33 19.02 -36.78 -12.32
N VAL A 34 18.29 -37.68 -12.96
CA VAL A 34 17.25 -37.42 -13.97
C VAL A 34 16.01 -36.74 -13.36
N PRO A 35 15.20 -35.98 -14.12
CA PRO A 35 14.09 -35.20 -13.56
C PRO A 35 12.95 -36.08 -13.04
N GLU A 36 12.79 -37.30 -13.53
CA GLU A 36 11.78 -38.26 -13.07
C GLU A 36 11.97 -38.64 -11.59
N ASN A 37 13.18 -38.51 -11.06
CA ASN A 37 13.48 -38.79 -9.66
C ASN A 37 12.69 -37.90 -8.68
N ILE A 38 12.18 -36.73 -9.12
CA ILE A 38 11.39 -35.82 -8.26
C ILE A 38 9.94 -36.29 -8.05
N LEU A 39 9.51 -37.36 -8.71
CA LEU A 39 8.14 -37.89 -8.64
C LEU A 39 7.88 -38.70 -7.36
N VAL A 40 8.93 -39.13 -6.65
CA VAL A 40 8.86 -40.04 -5.50
C VAL A 40 9.55 -39.40 -4.30
N ASP A 41 8.86 -39.32 -3.16
CA ASP A 41 9.43 -38.76 -1.92
C ASP A 41 10.24 -39.82 -1.17
N THR A 42 11.50 -39.98 -1.54
CA THR A 42 12.45 -40.91 -0.90
C THR A 42 13.62 -40.15 -0.25
N PRO A 43 13.40 -39.42 0.86
CA PRO A 43 14.37 -38.47 1.43
C PRO A 43 15.62 -39.12 2.06
N GLN A 44 15.64 -40.45 2.19
CA GLN A 44 16.79 -41.23 2.64
C GLN A 44 17.73 -41.63 1.49
N ASP A 45 17.26 -41.62 0.24
CA ASP A 45 18.03 -42.02 -0.93
C ASP A 45 18.74 -40.79 -1.55
N PRO A 46 20.08 -40.72 -1.54
CA PRO A 46 20.82 -39.61 -2.13
C PRO A 46 20.72 -39.54 -3.66
N THR A 47 20.20 -40.59 -4.32
CA THR A 47 19.97 -40.66 -5.78
C THR A 47 18.58 -40.22 -6.19
N SER A 48 17.61 -40.20 -5.26
CA SER A 48 16.23 -39.71 -5.44
C SER A 48 16.17 -38.18 -5.54
N ARG A 49 16.80 -37.63 -6.58
CA ARG A 49 16.79 -36.20 -6.90
C ARG A 49 17.04 -35.96 -8.38
N TRP A 50 16.54 -34.84 -8.87
CA TRP A 50 17.11 -34.16 -10.02
C TRP A 50 18.31 -33.33 -9.59
N SER A 51 19.31 -33.13 -10.46
CA SER A 51 20.40 -32.18 -10.21
C SER A 51 20.95 -31.61 -11.52
N GLY A 52 20.97 -30.28 -11.65
CA GLY A 52 21.41 -29.61 -12.88
C GLY A 52 22.88 -29.85 -13.23
N ALA A 53 23.21 -29.95 -14.52
CA ALA A 53 24.56 -30.28 -14.99
C ALA A 53 25.61 -29.18 -14.72
N GLN A 54 25.19 -27.94 -14.49
CA GLN A 54 26.07 -26.77 -14.39
C GLN A 54 26.09 -26.21 -12.96
N GLN A 55 27.22 -25.61 -12.56
CA GLN A 55 27.45 -25.10 -11.18
C GLN A 55 27.42 -23.56 -11.09
N LEU A 56 27.35 -22.86 -12.22
CA LEU A 56 27.46 -21.40 -12.29
C LEU A 56 26.07 -20.71 -12.22
N PRO A 57 25.92 -19.57 -11.52
CA PRO A 57 24.66 -18.81 -11.45
C PRO A 57 24.12 -18.31 -12.80
N THR A 58 24.94 -18.31 -13.84
CA THR A 58 24.57 -17.87 -15.20
C THR A 58 23.85 -18.96 -16.03
N ALA A 59 23.83 -20.20 -15.54
CA ALA A 59 23.14 -21.30 -16.20
C ALA A 59 21.62 -21.25 -15.94
N LYS A 60 20.82 -20.96 -16.98
CA LYS A 60 19.34 -21.01 -16.90
C LYS A 60 18.85 -22.46 -16.76
N GLN A 61 18.87 -22.99 -15.53
CA GLN A 61 18.36 -24.32 -15.19
C GLN A 61 16.85 -24.31 -15.02
N TRP A 62 16.18 -25.40 -15.43
CA TRP A 62 14.72 -25.52 -15.30
C TRP A 62 14.23 -26.98 -15.39
N ILE A 63 13.06 -27.24 -14.80
CA ILE A 63 12.25 -28.45 -15.02
C ILE A 63 10.85 -28.01 -15.43
N LEU A 64 10.31 -28.59 -16.49
CA LEU A 64 8.95 -28.36 -16.99
C LEU A 64 8.10 -29.60 -16.70
N LEU A 65 7.03 -29.40 -15.94
CA LEU A 65 6.03 -30.39 -15.58
C LEU A 65 4.78 -30.16 -16.43
N LYS A 66 4.13 -31.25 -16.86
CA LYS A 66 2.84 -31.24 -17.53
C LYS A 66 1.85 -32.01 -16.67
N LEU A 67 0.82 -31.34 -16.19
CA LEU A 67 -0.28 -31.98 -15.45
C LEU A 67 -1.00 -32.98 -16.36
N GLU A 68 -1.58 -34.04 -15.82
CA GLU A 68 -2.35 -35.01 -16.63
C GLU A 68 -3.72 -34.44 -17.05
N THR A 69 -4.39 -33.74 -16.14
CA THR A 69 -5.63 -33.00 -16.37
C THR A 69 -5.35 -31.48 -16.41
N LEU A 70 -6.27 -30.71 -16.98
CA LEU A 70 -6.26 -29.27 -16.80
C LEU A 70 -6.73 -28.95 -15.37
N SER A 71 -6.14 -27.98 -14.68
CA SER A 71 -6.47 -27.73 -13.27
C SER A 71 -6.20 -26.29 -12.83
N VAL A 72 -6.89 -25.84 -11.78
CA VAL A 72 -6.57 -24.60 -11.07
C VAL A 72 -5.61 -24.95 -9.94
N VAL A 73 -4.30 -24.79 -10.19
CA VAL A 73 -3.24 -25.13 -9.23
C VAL A 73 -3.26 -24.15 -8.06
N LYS A 74 -3.31 -24.64 -6.83
CA LYS A 74 -3.39 -23.84 -5.60
C LYS A 74 -2.05 -23.72 -4.89
N SER A 75 -1.25 -24.78 -4.88
CA SER A 75 0.06 -24.79 -4.21
C SER A 75 1.04 -25.82 -4.81
N ILE A 76 2.32 -25.61 -4.53
CA ILE A 76 3.41 -26.55 -4.83
C ILE A 76 4.19 -26.85 -3.54
N THR A 77 4.60 -28.10 -3.36
CA THR A 77 5.37 -28.59 -2.22
C THR A 77 6.70 -29.13 -2.70
N PHE A 78 7.78 -28.78 -2.01
CA PHE A 78 9.11 -29.33 -2.24
C PHE A 78 9.50 -30.23 -1.06
N GLY A 79 9.76 -31.50 -1.34
CA GLY A 79 10.39 -32.40 -0.38
C GLY A 79 11.88 -32.12 -0.22
N LYS A 80 12.45 -32.56 0.90
CA LYS A 80 13.86 -32.30 1.27
C LYS A 80 14.56 -33.59 1.68
N PHE A 81 15.88 -33.60 1.51
CA PHE A 81 16.72 -34.68 2.02
C PHE A 81 16.63 -34.79 3.55
N HIS A 82 16.81 -35.99 4.09
CA HIS A 82 16.77 -36.26 5.53
C HIS A 82 17.89 -35.58 6.35
N ARG A 83 18.80 -34.83 5.69
CA ARG A 83 19.86 -33.99 6.28
C ARG A 83 20.03 -32.73 5.43
N LYS A 84 20.60 -31.68 6.04
CA LYS A 84 21.14 -30.53 5.31
C LYS A 84 22.14 -30.99 4.24
N HIS A 85 22.09 -30.41 3.05
CA HIS A 85 22.92 -30.81 1.92
C HIS A 85 23.26 -29.57 1.07
N PRO A 86 24.52 -29.33 0.70
CA PRO A 86 24.92 -28.08 0.04
C PRO A 86 24.27 -27.84 -1.33
N CYS A 87 23.92 -28.91 -2.06
CA CYS A 87 23.12 -28.84 -3.29
C CYS A 87 21.64 -28.45 -3.09
N ASN A 88 21.14 -28.33 -1.85
CA ASN A 88 19.73 -27.98 -1.62
C ASN A 88 19.41 -26.65 -2.31
N MET A 89 18.36 -26.65 -3.14
CA MET A 89 17.83 -25.44 -3.75
C MET A 89 17.54 -24.40 -2.67
N ARG A 90 18.07 -23.19 -2.86
CA ARG A 90 17.89 -22.04 -1.97
C ARG A 90 16.89 -21.07 -2.57
N GLU A 91 17.13 -20.58 -3.77
CA GLU A 91 16.26 -19.61 -4.42
C GLU A 91 15.71 -20.19 -5.71
N PHE A 92 14.44 -19.92 -6.00
CA PHE A 92 13.76 -20.48 -7.16
C PHE A 92 12.56 -19.63 -7.59
N LYS A 93 12.17 -19.84 -8.85
CA LYS A 93 10.96 -19.29 -9.45
C LYS A 93 10.07 -20.43 -9.94
N VAL A 94 8.76 -20.23 -9.91
CA VAL A 94 7.78 -21.14 -10.51
C VAL A 94 6.90 -20.33 -11.46
N TYR A 95 6.79 -20.82 -12.69
CA TYR A 95 5.91 -20.28 -13.71
C TYR A 95 4.79 -21.29 -14.00
N VAL A 96 3.62 -20.79 -14.36
CA VAL A 96 2.44 -21.61 -14.69
C VAL A 96 1.81 -21.12 -15.99
N GLY A 97 1.22 -22.01 -16.77
CA GLY A 97 0.59 -21.62 -18.04
C GLY A 97 -0.22 -22.71 -18.72
N LEU A 98 -0.95 -22.32 -19.76
CA LEU A 98 -1.61 -23.21 -20.70
C LEU A 98 -0.65 -23.76 -21.76
N ASN A 99 0.39 -23.00 -22.10
CA ASN A 99 1.41 -23.30 -23.09
C ASN A 99 2.78 -23.32 -22.40
N PRO A 100 3.72 -24.23 -22.74
CA PRO A 100 5.06 -24.26 -22.13
C PRO A 100 5.97 -23.10 -22.55
N HIS A 101 5.63 -22.33 -23.58
CA HIS A 101 6.39 -21.19 -24.07
C HIS A 101 5.95 -19.86 -23.44
N HIS A 102 4.65 -19.67 -23.22
CA HIS A 102 4.09 -18.46 -22.59
C HIS A 102 3.52 -18.84 -21.22
N MET A 103 4.20 -18.41 -20.15
CA MET A 103 3.91 -18.81 -18.77
C MET A 103 4.09 -17.64 -17.81
N VAL A 104 3.13 -17.45 -16.90
CA VAL A 104 3.15 -16.37 -15.91
C VAL A 104 3.98 -16.79 -14.70
N GLN A 105 4.88 -15.92 -14.22
CA GLN A 105 5.59 -16.15 -12.95
C GLN A 105 4.57 -16.17 -11.80
N ALA A 106 4.39 -17.33 -11.17
CA ALA A 106 3.43 -17.55 -10.09
C ALA A 106 4.03 -17.46 -8.70
N LEU A 107 5.35 -17.64 -8.57
CA LEU A 107 6.10 -17.59 -7.33
C LEU A 107 7.58 -17.28 -7.60
N HIS A 108 8.20 -16.48 -6.74
CA HIS A 108 9.66 -16.33 -6.61
C HIS A 108 9.94 -16.23 -5.11
N THR A 109 10.68 -17.20 -4.55
CA THR A 109 10.91 -17.27 -3.10
C THR A 109 12.16 -18.10 -2.77
N GLN A 110 12.40 -18.33 -1.48
CA GLN A 110 13.51 -19.15 -0.98
C GLN A 110 13.03 -20.36 -0.17
N LEU A 111 13.77 -21.46 -0.28
CA LEU A 111 13.67 -22.69 0.52
C LEU A 111 14.71 -22.65 1.65
N LYS A 112 14.32 -23.15 2.83
CA LYS A 112 15.23 -23.28 3.99
C LYS A 112 16.12 -24.51 3.86
N ASP A 113 17.37 -24.43 4.29
CA ASP A 113 18.23 -25.61 4.44
C ASP A 113 17.90 -26.35 5.75
N ASP A 114 16.86 -27.16 5.72
CA ASP A 114 16.44 -28.07 6.79
C ASP A 114 15.86 -29.36 6.19
N THR A 115 15.23 -30.19 7.00
CA THR A 115 14.69 -31.50 6.59
C THR A 115 13.16 -31.51 6.48
N VAL A 116 12.51 -30.34 6.50
CA VAL A 116 11.05 -30.22 6.54
C VAL A 116 10.55 -29.76 5.18
N SER A 117 9.70 -30.56 4.53
CA SER A 117 9.09 -30.22 3.24
C SER A 117 8.29 -28.91 3.32
N GLU A 118 8.50 -28.00 2.36
CA GLU A 118 7.87 -26.67 2.35
C GLU A 118 6.82 -26.57 1.24
N THR A 119 5.63 -26.08 1.58
CA THR A 119 4.52 -25.85 0.64
C THR A 119 4.32 -24.35 0.43
N PHE A 120 4.17 -23.93 -0.81
CA PHE A 120 3.98 -22.53 -1.20
C PHE A 120 2.67 -22.37 -1.98
N PRO A 121 1.84 -21.37 -1.67
CA PRO A 121 0.70 -21.02 -2.50
C PRO A 121 1.19 -20.53 -3.87
N LEU A 122 0.48 -20.90 -4.93
CA LEU A 122 0.76 -20.43 -6.29
C LEU A 122 -0.32 -19.45 -6.73
N LYS A 123 0.11 -18.37 -7.40
CA LYS A 123 -0.79 -17.44 -8.09
C LYS A 123 -1.60 -18.21 -9.13
N HIS A 124 -2.92 -18.16 -8.98
CA HIS A 124 -3.91 -18.80 -9.86
C HIS A 124 -5.08 -17.89 -10.19
N VAL A 125 -4.95 -16.61 -9.81
CA VAL A 125 -5.91 -15.52 -10.02
C VAL A 125 -5.13 -14.33 -10.60
N ASN A 126 -5.71 -13.62 -11.56
CA ASN A 126 -5.09 -12.47 -12.22
C ASN A 126 -5.24 -11.16 -11.41
N GLY A 127 -5.11 -9.99 -12.05
CA GLY A 127 -5.43 -8.69 -11.44
C GLY A 127 -6.91 -8.63 -11.05
N GLU A 128 -7.77 -8.92 -12.01
CA GLU A 128 -9.23 -8.77 -11.99
C GLU A 128 -10.01 -9.81 -11.18
N GLY A 129 -9.35 -10.57 -10.31
CA GLY A 129 -10.00 -11.64 -9.53
C GLY A 129 -10.42 -12.88 -10.35
N ILE A 130 -10.06 -12.96 -11.63
CA ILE A 130 -10.39 -14.10 -12.51
C ILE A 130 -9.36 -15.20 -12.32
N CYS A 131 -9.82 -16.39 -11.94
CA CYS A 131 -8.99 -17.58 -11.88
C CYS A 131 -8.56 -18.01 -13.29
N PHE A 132 -7.35 -18.58 -13.42
CA PHE A 132 -6.87 -19.12 -14.69
C PHE A 132 -6.51 -20.60 -14.60
N PRO A 133 -6.81 -21.40 -15.64
CA PRO A 133 -6.42 -22.80 -15.71
C PRO A 133 -4.92 -22.95 -16.00
N THR A 134 -4.32 -24.00 -15.43
CA THR A 134 -2.91 -24.35 -15.62
C THR A 134 -2.81 -25.75 -16.23
N ARG A 135 -1.90 -25.92 -17.21
CA ARG A 135 -1.54 -27.21 -17.79
C ARG A 135 -0.07 -27.55 -17.59
N TYR A 136 0.79 -26.54 -17.60
CA TYR A 136 2.24 -26.64 -17.46
C TYR A 136 2.72 -25.85 -16.25
N ILE A 137 3.72 -26.38 -15.55
CA ILE A 137 4.40 -25.74 -14.42
C ILE A 137 5.90 -25.82 -14.70
N LYS A 138 6.59 -24.68 -14.73
CA LYS A 138 8.03 -24.61 -14.97
C LYS A 138 8.73 -24.11 -13.71
N ILE A 139 9.55 -24.97 -13.12
CA ILE A 139 10.38 -24.68 -11.95
C ILE A 139 11.74 -24.22 -12.49
N VAL A 140 12.21 -23.06 -12.03
CA VAL A 140 13.49 -22.45 -12.43
C VAL A 140 14.32 -22.26 -11.16
N PRO A 141 15.24 -23.19 -10.82
CA PRO A 141 16.18 -23.01 -9.74
C PRO A 141 17.15 -21.86 -10.05
N VAL A 142 17.40 -20.99 -9.07
CA VAL A 142 18.26 -19.80 -9.20
C VAL A 142 19.56 -19.97 -8.42
N SER A 143 19.50 -20.50 -7.21
CA SER A 143 20.71 -20.77 -6.40
C SER A 143 20.54 -21.98 -5.47
N ALA A 144 21.68 -22.55 -5.05
CA ALA A 144 21.76 -23.53 -3.97
C ALA A 144 22.29 -22.88 -2.67
N HIS A 145 22.17 -23.57 -1.54
CA HIS A 145 22.73 -23.10 -0.26
C HIS A 145 24.27 -23.14 -0.23
N GLY A 146 24.90 -24.06 -0.96
CA GLY A 146 26.35 -24.10 -1.15
C GLY A 146 26.81 -23.31 -2.38
N MET A 147 27.73 -22.36 -2.20
CA MET A 147 28.17 -21.38 -3.21
C MET A 147 28.90 -21.93 -4.47
N SER A 148 29.03 -23.25 -4.62
CA SER A 148 29.70 -23.91 -5.76
C SER A 148 29.17 -25.32 -6.02
N PHE A 149 27.90 -25.57 -5.71
CA PHE A 149 27.27 -26.89 -5.84
C PHE A 149 26.19 -26.88 -6.92
N HIS A 150 26.02 -28.01 -7.61
CA HIS A 150 24.88 -28.25 -8.49
C HIS A 150 23.57 -28.06 -7.71
N ILE A 151 22.56 -27.44 -8.30
CA ILE A 151 21.27 -27.27 -7.65
C ILE A 151 20.48 -28.57 -7.77
N SER A 152 19.97 -29.08 -6.64
CA SER A 152 19.17 -30.31 -6.57
C SER A 152 17.73 -30.04 -6.16
N ILE A 153 16.80 -30.77 -6.78
CA ILE A 153 15.40 -30.87 -6.34
C ILE A 153 15.14 -32.33 -5.98
N TRP A 154 14.64 -32.57 -4.76
CA TRP A 154 14.49 -33.93 -4.22
C TRP A 154 13.13 -34.53 -4.58
N TYR A 155 12.04 -33.82 -4.26
CA TYR A 155 10.67 -34.25 -4.53
C TYR A 155 9.78 -33.03 -4.80
N VAL A 156 8.77 -33.19 -5.65
CA VAL A 156 7.76 -32.16 -5.92
C VAL A 156 6.36 -32.77 -5.77
N SER A 157 5.46 -32.04 -5.12
CA SER A 157 4.03 -32.33 -5.10
C SER A 157 3.25 -31.09 -5.50
N VAL A 158 2.14 -31.25 -6.22
CA VAL A 158 1.29 -30.15 -6.68
C VAL A 158 -0.12 -30.39 -6.17
N SER A 159 -0.77 -29.36 -5.63
CA SER A 159 -2.17 -29.42 -5.17
C SER A 159 -3.02 -28.39 -5.91
N GLY A 160 -4.22 -28.78 -6.30
CA GLY A 160 -5.11 -27.94 -7.11
C GLY A 160 -6.52 -28.50 -7.22
N ILE A 161 -7.38 -27.75 -7.93
CA ILE A 161 -8.75 -28.17 -8.24
C ILE A 161 -8.76 -28.74 -9.66
N ALA A 162 -9.15 -30.01 -9.79
CA ALA A 162 -9.20 -30.77 -11.04
C ALA A 162 -10.63 -31.18 -11.46
N ASP A 163 -11.65 -30.71 -10.75
CA ASP A 163 -13.05 -31.00 -11.08
C ASP A 163 -13.37 -30.51 -12.51
N PRO A 164 -13.83 -31.39 -13.43
CA PRO A 164 -13.98 -31.02 -14.84
C PRO A 164 -14.96 -29.87 -15.08
N LEU A 165 -16.07 -29.81 -14.35
CA LEU A 165 -17.10 -28.78 -14.54
C LEU A 165 -16.62 -27.41 -14.04
N TYR A 166 -15.96 -27.40 -12.88
CA TYR A 166 -15.36 -26.20 -12.32
C TYR A 166 -14.23 -25.68 -13.22
N VAL A 167 -13.29 -26.55 -13.61
CA VAL A 167 -12.13 -26.14 -14.42
C VAL A 167 -12.57 -25.68 -15.82
N ASP A 168 -13.56 -26.31 -16.44
CA ASP A 168 -14.04 -25.89 -17.76
C ASP A 168 -14.74 -24.51 -17.72
N ASN A 169 -15.56 -24.25 -16.71
CA ASN A 169 -16.14 -22.92 -16.47
C ASN A 169 -15.05 -21.85 -16.22
N ILE A 170 -14.01 -22.17 -15.44
CA ILE A 170 -12.85 -21.28 -15.25
C ILE A 170 -12.09 -21.06 -16.56
N ARG A 171 -11.93 -22.09 -17.39
CA ARG A 171 -11.29 -22.00 -18.71
C ARG A 171 -12.07 -21.09 -19.64
N SER A 172 -13.37 -21.28 -19.81
CA SER A 172 -14.20 -20.43 -20.66
C SER A 172 -14.18 -18.96 -20.22
N ARG A 173 -14.28 -18.70 -18.92
CA ARG A 173 -14.17 -17.33 -18.37
C ARG A 173 -12.79 -16.70 -18.60
N TYR A 174 -11.72 -17.50 -18.53
CA TYR A 174 -10.37 -17.01 -18.80
C TYR A 174 -10.11 -16.78 -20.30
N GLU A 175 -10.68 -17.62 -21.17
CA GLU A 175 -10.67 -17.44 -22.63
C GLU A 175 -11.44 -16.15 -23.01
N GLU A 176 -12.65 -15.95 -22.50
CA GLU A 176 -13.49 -14.75 -22.68
C GLU A 176 -12.79 -13.48 -22.16
N TYR A 177 -12.14 -13.54 -20.99
CA TYR A 177 -11.32 -12.45 -20.46
C TYR A 177 -10.16 -12.09 -21.40
N ARG A 178 -9.39 -13.09 -21.86
CA ARG A 178 -8.26 -12.84 -22.78
C ARG A 178 -8.74 -12.23 -24.08
N GLU A 179 -9.80 -12.78 -24.69
CA GLU A 179 -10.40 -12.24 -25.90
C GLU A 179 -10.87 -10.79 -25.70
N THR A 180 -11.52 -10.50 -24.57
CA THR A 180 -11.97 -9.14 -24.22
C THR A 180 -10.81 -8.16 -24.12
N ILE A 181 -9.72 -8.52 -23.43
CA ILE A 181 -8.53 -7.66 -23.30
C ILE A 181 -7.89 -7.44 -24.68
N VAL A 182 -7.60 -8.51 -25.43
CA VAL A 182 -7.01 -8.40 -26.78
C VAL A 182 -7.88 -7.49 -27.68
N LEU A 183 -9.20 -7.69 -27.69
CA LEU A 183 -10.09 -6.91 -28.54
C LEU A 183 -10.21 -5.45 -28.10
N ARG A 184 -10.12 -5.13 -26.80
CA ARG A 184 -9.97 -3.75 -26.31
C ARG A 184 -8.66 -3.11 -26.79
N HIS A 185 -7.53 -3.82 -26.79
CA HIS A 185 -6.26 -3.29 -27.34
C HIS A 185 -6.32 -3.09 -28.87
N VAL A 186 -6.95 -4.01 -29.61
CA VAL A 186 -7.20 -3.86 -31.06
C VAL A 186 -8.06 -2.64 -31.34
N LEU A 187 -9.17 -2.45 -30.63
CA LEU A 187 -10.05 -1.29 -30.78
C LEU A 187 -9.30 0.02 -30.45
N LYS A 188 -8.51 0.07 -29.37
CA LYS A 188 -7.63 1.21 -29.07
C LYS A 188 -6.66 1.51 -30.22
N HIS A 189 -5.97 0.50 -30.74
CA HIS A 189 -5.00 0.67 -31.82
C HIS A 189 -5.65 1.18 -33.11
N LEU A 190 -6.81 0.63 -33.51
CA LEU A 190 -7.57 1.11 -34.67
C LEU A 190 -7.93 2.60 -34.52
N ARG A 191 -8.44 2.98 -33.33
CA ARG A 191 -8.79 4.37 -33.03
C ARG A 191 -7.58 5.31 -33.10
N GLN A 192 -6.46 4.94 -32.47
CA GLN A 192 -5.20 5.70 -32.52
C GLN A 192 -4.59 5.82 -33.94
N ARG A 193 -4.91 4.88 -34.84
CA ARG A 193 -4.48 4.90 -36.25
C ARG A 193 -5.50 5.53 -37.20
N ARG A 194 -6.54 6.19 -36.69
CA ARG A 194 -7.61 6.85 -37.47
C ARG A 194 -8.49 5.88 -38.28
N LEU A 195 -8.47 4.58 -37.95
CA LEU A 195 -9.25 3.54 -38.61
C LEU A 195 -10.61 3.37 -37.92
N LEU A 196 -11.47 4.37 -38.05
CA LEU A 196 -12.75 4.48 -37.32
C LEU A 196 -13.86 3.58 -37.90
N THR A 197 -13.91 3.40 -39.22
CA THR A 197 -14.86 2.49 -39.88
C THR A 197 -14.72 1.03 -39.40
N PRO A 198 -13.52 0.40 -39.40
CA PRO A 198 -13.37 -0.96 -38.85
C PRO A 198 -13.57 -1.00 -37.33
N TYR A 199 -13.19 0.04 -36.59
CA TYR A 199 -13.47 0.16 -35.15
C TYR A 199 -14.98 0.06 -34.86
N GLN A 200 -15.82 0.83 -35.56
CA GLN A 200 -17.27 0.78 -35.40
C GLN A 200 -17.87 -0.57 -35.84
N ASN A 201 -17.38 -1.15 -36.93
CA ASN A 201 -17.85 -2.46 -37.41
C ASN A 201 -17.57 -3.60 -36.43
N ILE A 202 -16.45 -3.54 -35.70
CA ILE A 202 -16.12 -4.50 -34.64
C ILE A 202 -16.99 -4.24 -33.40
N LEU A 203 -17.12 -2.97 -32.99
CA LEU A 203 -17.91 -2.60 -31.81
C LEU A 203 -19.40 -2.97 -31.99
N ALA A 204 -19.98 -2.76 -33.17
CA ALA A 204 -21.36 -3.13 -33.50
C ALA A 204 -21.61 -4.66 -33.56
N ARG A 205 -20.56 -5.48 -33.50
CA ARG A 205 -20.62 -6.95 -33.55
C ARG A 205 -20.04 -7.63 -32.30
N SER A 206 -19.57 -6.86 -31.32
CA SER A 206 -19.01 -7.37 -30.06
C SER A 206 -19.80 -6.81 -28.88
N ASN A 207 -19.88 -7.57 -27.79
CA ASN A 207 -20.50 -7.11 -26.55
C ASN A 207 -19.47 -6.43 -25.63
N ILE A 208 -18.54 -5.68 -26.20
CA ILE A 208 -17.40 -5.08 -25.49
C ILE A 208 -17.62 -3.59 -25.32
N GLN A 209 -17.49 -3.14 -24.08
CA GLN A 209 -17.33 -1.73 -23.76
C GLN A 209 -15.84 -1.42 -23.66
N VAL A 210 -15.33 -0.53 -24.52
CA VAL A 210 -13.91 -0.14 -24.53
C VAL A 210 -13.56 0.71 -23.30
N GLU A 211 -14.46 1.61 -22.92
CA GLU A 211 -14.32 2.65 -21.89
C GLU A 211 -15.72 3.20 -21.50
N HIS A 212 -15.81 4.13 -20.55
CA HIS A 212 -17.09 4.74 -20.17
C HIS A 212 -17.68 5.64 -21.29
N PRO A 213 -19.01 5.70 -21.51
CA PRO A 213 -19.59 6.48 -22.61
C PRO A 213 -19.24 7.97 -22.61
N VAL A 214 -19.07 8.58 -21.42
CA VAL A 214 -18.61 9.98 -21.28
C VAL A 214 -17.17 10.15 -21.80
N VAL A 215 -16.31 9.13 -21.63
CA VAL A 215 -14.94 9.15 -22.15
C VAL A 215 -14.93 8.99 -23.67
N THR A 216 -15.83 8.17 -24.22
CA THR A 216 -16.02 8.08 -25.68
C THR A 216 -16.58 9.37 -26.27
N ALA A 217 -17.53 10.03 -25.59
CA ALA A 217 -18.02 11.35 -25.98
C ALA A 217 -16.89 12.41 -25.92
N LEU A 218 -16.04 12.36 -24.88
CA LEU A 218 -14.87 13.24 -24.76
C LEU A 218 -13.88 13.01 -25.91
N TYR A 219 -13.62 11.77 -26.31
CA TYR A 219 -12.81 11.47 -27.50
C TYR A 219 -13.41 12.09 -28.77
N SER A 220 -14.71 11.88 -29.04
CA SER A 220 -15.37 12.42 -30.24
C SER A 220 -15.36 13.95 -30.26
N SER A 221 -15.66 14.57 -29.12
CA SER A 221 -15.70 16.03 -28.95
C SER A 221 -14.30 16.65 -29.10
N LEU A 222 -13.30 16.14 -28.36
CA LEU A 222 -11.95 16.71 -28.32
C LEU A 222 -11.13 16.37 -29.56
N VAL A 223 -11.07 15.09 -29.94
CA VAL A 223 -10.16 14.61 -30.98
C VAL A 223 -10.73 14.86 -32.37
N LEU A 224 -11.92 14.33 -32.64
CA LEU A 224 -12.52 14.37 -33.99
C LEU A 224 -13.07 15.76 -34.32
N GLN A 225 -13.86 16.35 -33.43
CA GLN A 225 -14.58 17.60 -33.69
C GLN A 225 -13.77 18.85 -33.34
N GLY A 226 -12.98 18.81 -32.25
CA GLY A 226 -12.36 20.03 -31.69
C GLY A 226 -13.39 20.94 -30.99
N ALA A 227 -14.46 20.35 -30.45
CA ALA A 227 -15.50 21.05 -29.71
C ALA A 227 -15.02 21.33 -28.27
N TRP A 228 -14.22 22.38 -28.11
CA TRP A 228 -13.52 22.68 -26.85
C TRP A 228 -14.48 22.86 -25.65
N THR A 229 -15.58 23.60 -25.84
CA THR A 229 -16.58 23.88 -24.78
C THR A 229 -17.33 22.63 -24.33
N ASP A 230 -17.69 21.75 -25.27
CA ASP A 230 -18.39 20.51 -24.97
C ASP A 230 -17.44 19.53 -24.26
N SER A 231 -16.17 19.49 -24.70
CA SER A 231 -15.09 18.74 -24.04
C SER A 231 -14.89 19.19 -22.58
N GLU A 232 -14.92 20.50 -22.31
CA GLU A 232 -14.85 21.02 -20.93
C GLU A 232 -16.07 20.68 -20.09
N THR A 233 -17.25 20.52 -20.70
CA THR A 233 -18.50 20.15 -20.02
C THR A 233 -18.50 18.66 -19.67
N LEU A 234 -18.02 17.82 -20.58
CA LEU A 234 -17.86 16.38 -20.38
C LEU A 234 -16.89 16.02 -19.24
N LEU A 235 -15.92 16.88 -18.91
CA LEU A 235 -15.09 16.72 -17.70
C LEU A 235 -15.91 16.83 -16.40
N SER A 236 -16.88 17.74 -16.36
CA SER A 236 -17.79 17.89 -15.22
C SER A 236 -18.80 16.73 -15.12
N GLU A 237 -19.25 16.20 -16.26
CA GLU A 237 -20.04 14.96 -16.30
C GLU A 237 -19.22 13.74 -15.85
N ALA A 238 -17.96 13.63 -16.27
CA ALA A 238 -17.05 12.57 -15.85
C ALA A 238 -16.82 12.58 -14.33
N SER A 239 -16.64 13.76 -13.74
CA SER A 239 -16.59 13.93 -12.28
C SER A 239 -17.90 13.55 -11.60
N SER A 240 -19.05 13.95 -12.17
CA SER A 240 -20.38 13.64 -11.61
C SER A 240 -20.71 12.14 -11.70
N ALA A 241 -20.08 11.42 -12.63
CA ALA A 241 -20.16 9.98 -12.78
C ALA A 241 -19.13 9.19 -11.94
N GLY A 242 -18.33 9.87 -11.10
CA GLY A 242 -17.32 9.25 -10.23
C GLY A 242 -16.06 8.76 -10.95
N LEU A 243 -15.86 9.12 -12.23
CA LEU A 243 -14.72 8.61 -13.02
C LEU A 243 -13.36 9.12 -12.53
N LEU A 244 -13.34 10.24 -11.78
CA LEU A 244 -12.14 10.86 -11.24
C LEU A 244 -11.80 10.38 -9.82
N ASP A 245 -12.72 9.67 -9.15
CA ASP A 245 -12.65 9.36 -7.71
C ASP A 245 -11.42 8.53 -7.37
N ALA A 246 -11.09 7.54 -8.21
CA ALA A 246 -9.89 6.72 -8.05
C ALA A 246 -8.60 7.56 -8.12
N TYR A 247 -8.50 8.49 -9.07
CA TYR A 247 -7.34 9.38 -9.15
C TYR A 247 -7.23 10.31 -7.95
N ILE A 248 -8.37 10.91 -7.54
CA ILE A 248 -8.45 11.75 -6.34
C ILE A 248 -8.02 10.96 -5.10
N GLN A 249 -8.40 9.69 -5.00
CA GLN A 249 -8.00 8.82 -3.90
C GLN A 249 -6.48 8.59 -3.88
N PHE A 250 -5.83 8.37 -5.03
CA PHE A 250 -4.37 8.21 -5.10
C PHE A 250 -3.57 9.53 -5.00
N CYS A 251 -4.24 10.70 -4.99
CA CYS A 251 -3.59 11.99 -4.78
C CYS A 251 -3.00 12.13 -3.37
N GLN A 252 -1.90 12.87 -3.27
CA GLN A 252 -1.18 13.17 -2.03
C GLN A 252 -2.14 13.79 -0.97
N PRO A 253 -2.34 13.12 0.18
CA PRO A 253 -3.26 13.60 1.20
C PRO A 253 -2.62 14.62 2.15
N HIS A 254 -3.45 15.50 2.69
CA HIS A 254 -3.11 16.47 3.72
C HIS A 254 -3.96 16.22 4.97
N SER A 255 -3.39 16.44 6.14
CA SER A 255 -4.09 16.34 7.43
C SER A 255 -4.54 17.71 7.92
N GLN A 256 -5.83 17.85 8.17
CA GLN A 256 -6.42 18.98 8.88
C GLN A 256 -6.73 18.53 10.31
N TRP A 257 -6.18 19.24 11.30
CA TRP A 257 -6.36 18.95 12.72
C TRP A 257 -7.25 20.00 13.39
N LYS A 258 -8.14 19.57 14.28
CA LYS A 258 -8.89 20.44 15.20
C LYS A 258 -8.69 19.91 16.62
N ARG A 259 -8.27 20.78 17.54
CA ARG A 259 -8.25 20.48 18.97
C ARG A 259 -9.66 20.50 19.55
N LEU A 260 -9.94 19.58 20.45
CA LEU A 260 -11.22 19.41 21.12
C LEU A 260 -11.05 19.77 22.60
N HIS A 261 -11.89 20.69 23.08
CA HIS A 261 -11.82 21.27 24.43
C HIS A 261 -13.07 20.93 25.27
N GLY A 262 -13.77 19.85 24.90
CA GLY A 262 -14.94 19.38 25.65
C GLY A 262 -14.57 19.02 27.09
N VAL A 263 -15.48 19.27 28.02
CA VAL A 263 -15.37 18.94 29.44
C VAL A 263 -16.71 18.40 29.97
N ASP A 264 -16.68 17.69 31.09
CA ASP A 264 -17.86 17.18 31.78
C ASP A 264 -18.69 18.31 32.44
N ALA A 265 -19.80 17.97 33.10
CA ALA A 265 -20.73 18.93 33.69
C ALA A 265 -20.06 19.78 34.78
N ASP A 266 -19.14 19.17 35.53
CA ASP A 266 -18.39 19.80 36.60
C ASP A 266 -17.10 20.49 36.12
N GLY A 267 -16.81 20.44 34.80
CA GLY A 267 -15.63 21.04 34.19
C GLY A 267 -14.41 20.10 34.06
N ASP A 268 -14.54 18.86 34.53
CA ASP A 268 -13.45 17.87 34.48
C ASP A 268 -13.23 17.25 33.08
N ALA A 269 -12.02 16.73 32.86
CA ALA A 269 -11.61 16.00 31.67
C ALA A 269 -10.56 14.92 32.02
N PRO A 270 -10.31 13.92 31.16
CA PRO A 270 -9.27 12.92 31.38
C PRO A 270 -7.90 13.57 31.63
N SER A 271 -7.25 13.22 32.73
CA SER A 271 -5.92 13.74 33.09
C SER A 271 -4.81 13.28 32.13
N LYS A 272 -3.65 13.97 32.19
CA LYS A 272 -2.46 13.69 31.38
C LYS A 272 -2.03 12.23 31.51
N ARG A 273 -1.98 11.47 30.41
CA ARG A 273 -1.73 10.02 30.47
C ARG A 273 -1.17 9.39 29.19
N GLY A 274 -0.36 8.35 29.35
CA GLY A 274 0.07 7.44 28.29
C GLY A 274 -0.42 6.00 28.54
N GLY A 275 -0.47 5.16 27.51
CA GLY A 275 -0.78 3.73 27.65
C GLY A 275 -2.20 3.39 28.10
N HIS A 276 -3.12 4.36 28.07
CA HIS A 276 -4.57 4.15 28.22
C HIS A 276 -5.13 3.38 27.00
N ALA A 277 -6.38 2.95 27.01
CA ALA A 277 -7.06 2.41 25.83
C ALA A 277 -8.28 3.25 25.45
N MET A 278 -8.64 3.22 24.16
CA MET A 278 -9.85 3.86 23.62
C MET A 278 -10.63 2.89 22.74
N ALA A 279 -11.95 3.06 22.69
CA ALA A 279 -12.82 2.36 21.75
C ALA A 279 -13.97 3.28 21.30
N LEU A 280 -14.35 3.21 20.01
CA LEU A 280 -15.43 4.00 19.43
C LEU A 280 -16.70 3.14 19.29
N ASP A 281 -17.83 3.69 19.68
CA ASP A 281 -19.16 3.29 19.24
C ASP A 281 -19.60 4.18 18.06
N PRO A 282 -19.45 3.72 16.81
CA PRO A 282 -19.79 4.51 15.62
C PRO A 282 -21.30 4.65 15.40
N GLU A 283 -22.14 3.85 16.06
CA GLU A 283 -23.60 3.95 15.91
C GLU A 283 -24.15 5.17 16.67
N ASN A 284 -23.57 5.47 17.84
CA ASN A 284 -23.98 6.57 18.71
C ASN A 284 -22.99 7.75 18.74
N GLY A 285 -21.82 7.64 18.11
CA GLY A 285 -20.78 8.67 18.13
C GLY A 285 -20.15 8.84 19.52
N LEU A 286 -19.95 7.74 20.25
CA LEU A 286 -19.41 7.75 21.62
C LEU A 286 -18.00 7.15 21.67
N ILE A 287 -17.05 7.86 22.26
CA ILE A 287 -15.65 7.40 22.38
C ILE A 287 -15.35 7.11 23.85
N TYR A 288 -15.12 5.86 24.19
CA TYR A 288 -14.79 5.41 25.54
C TYR A 288 -13.27 5.43 25.76
N LEU A 289 -12.85 5.82 26.96
CA LEU A 289 -11.44 5.85 27.39
C LEU A 289 -11.30 5.25 28.79
N LEU A 290 -10.34 4.34 28.98
CA LEU A 290 -10.05 3.70 30.26
C LEU A 290 -8.56 3.77 30.63
N GLY A 291 -8.30 4.10 31.89
CA GLY A 291 -7.03 3.88 32.57
C GLY A 291 -5.82 4.58 31.94
N GLY A 292 -4.66 3.90 31.93
CA GLY A 292 -3.36 4.44 31.50
C GLY A 292 -2.42 4.73 32.66
N TRP A 293 -1.36 5.50 32.41
CA TRP A 293 -0.33 5.91 33.36
C TRP A 293 -0.13 7.43 33.31
N ASP A 294 -0.26 8.11 34.45
CA ASP A 294 -0.18 9.58 34.56
C ASP A 294 1.26 10.14 34.70
N GLY A 295 2.23 9.26 34.93
CA GLY A 295 3.61 9.62 35.27
C GLY A 295 4.03 9.13 36.66
N GLN A 296 3.07 8.79 37.52
CA GLN A 296 3.28 8.36 38.91
C GLN A 296 2.58 7.03 39.24
N LYS A 297 1.42 6.75 38.66
CA LYS A 297 0.62 5.55 38.90
C LYS A 297 -0.19 5.13 37.67
N SER A 298 -0.60 3.86 37.65
CA SER A 298 -1.66 3.39 36.76
C SER A 298 -3.02 3.91 37.23
N LEU A 299 -3.94 4.04 36.26
CA LEU A 299 -5.27 4.61 36.45
C LEU A 299 -6.36 3.55 36.18
N ASP A 300 -7.51 3.71 36.83
CA ASP A 300 -8.74 2.93 36.68
C ASP A 300 -9.99 3.81 36.46
N ASP A 301 -9.81 5.07 36.07
CA ASP A 301 -10.91 5.97 35.71
C ASP A 301 -11.42 5.68 34.29
N PHE A 302 -12.74 5.81 34.12
CA PHE A 302 -13.46 5.43 32.91
C PHE A 302 -14.34 6.58 32.42
N TRP A 303 -14.15 6.96 31.16
CA TRP A 303 -14.72 8.15 30.54
C TRP A 303 -15.40 7.82 29.22
N VAL A 304 -16.34 8.67 28.81
CA VAL A 304 -16.90 8.69 27.45
C VAL A 304 -16.95 10.11 26.91
N TYR A 305 -16.59 10.30 25.64
CA TYR A 305 -16.79 11.54 24.89
C TYR A 305 -17.96 11.38 23.94
N ASP A 306 -18.89 12.33 23.97
CA ASP A 306 -19.96 12.47 22.98
C ASP A 306 -19.48 13.37 21.84
N VAL A 307 -19.32 12.78 20.65
CA VAL A 307 -18.83 13.48 19.44
C VAL A 307 -19.82 14.54 18.96
N SER A 308 -21.13 14.35 19.20
CA SER A 308 -22.18 15.28 18.77
C SER A 308 -22.31 16.49 19.70
N ALA A 309 -22.15 16.27 21.00
CA ALA A 309 -22.15 17.33 22.02
C ALA A 309 -20.79 18.02 22.19
N GLU A 310 -19.73 17.47 21.58
CA GLU A 310 -18.31 17.83 21.80
C GLU A 310 -17.91 17.86 23.30
N ARG A 311 -18.30 16.86 24.10
CA ARG A 311 -18.08 16.84 25.56
C ARG A 311 -17.69 15.49 26.14
N TRP A 312 -16.80 15.50 27.14
CA TRP A 312 -16.52 14.36 28.01
C TRP A 312 -17.64 14.15 29.03
N ARG A 313 -17.70 12.93 29.57
CA ARG A 313 -18.47 12.53 30.75
C ARG A 313 -17.74 11.42 31.50
N VAL A 314 -17.60 11.56 32.82
CA VAL A 314 -17.16 10.47 33.69
C VAL A 314 -18.23 9.37 33.70
N ILE A 315 -17.81 8.13 33.44
CA ILE A 315 -18.62 6.94 33.74
C ILE A 315 -18.28 6.47 35.16
N SER A 316 -16.99 6.43 35.49
CA SER A 316 -16.49 6.02 36.80
C SER A 316 -15.17 6.71 37.13
N HIS A 317 -15.01 7.18 38.36
CA HIS A 317 -13.74 7.69 38.86
C HIS A 317 -12.76 6.56 39.25
N SER A 318 -13.24 5.33 39.42
CA SER A 318 -12.44 4.17 39.82
C SER A 318 -13.22 2.88 39.55
N THR A 319 -12.86 2.13 38.51
CA THR A 319 -13.52 0.86 38.20
C THR A 319 -13.15 -0.27 39.16
N SER A 320 -12.04 -0.16 39.91
CA SER A 320 -11.61 -1.21 40.85
C SER A 320 -12.59 -1.42 42.03
N ILE A 321 -13.28 -0.36 42.46
CA ILE A 321 -14.32 -0.44 43.50
C ILE A 321 -15.65 -1.00 42.98
N GLU A 322 -15.84 -1.09 41.66
CA GLU A 322 -17.06 -1.64 41.07
C GLU A 322 -17.09 -3.17 41.14
N LYS A 323 -18.31 -3.73 41.13
CA LYS A 323 -18.48 -5.18 41.09
C LYS A 323 -17.99 -5.70 39.75
N ASN A 324 -16.99 -6.58 39.79
CA ASN A 324 -16.29 -7.15 38.63
C ASN A 324 -15.56 -6.12 37.75
N GLY A 325 -15.41 -4.87 38.19
CA GLY A 325 -14.70 -3.86 37.42
C GLY A 325 -13.18 -4.11 37.39
N PRO A 326 -12.49 -3.68 36.32
CA PRO A 326 -11.05 -3.84 36.19
C PRO A 326 -10.27 -3.00 37.20
N ILE A 327 -9.18 -3.56 37.73
CA ILE A 327 -8.15 -2.79 38.46
C ILE A 327 -7.42 -1.81 37.54
N ALA A 328 -6.71 -0.86 38.16
CA ALA A 328 -5.81 0.10 37.50
C ALA A 328 -4.81 -0.60 36.56
N ARG A 329 -4.63 -0.01 35.37
CA ARG A 329 -3.86 -0.65 34.30
C ARG A 329 -3.39 0.30 33.21
N SER A 330 -2.20 0.01 32.68
CA SER A 330 -1.61 0.65 31.50
C SER A 330 -1.17 -0.40 30.45
N CYS A 331 -0.92 0.04 29.22
CA CYS A 331 -0.52 -0.76 28.04
C CYS A 331 -1.43 -1.96 27.71
N HIS A 332 -2.70 -1.85 28.11
CA HIS A 332 -3.78 -2.78 27.84
C HIS A 332 -4.50 -2.45 26.51
N LYS A 333 -5.47 -3.28 26.10
CA LYS A 333 -6.29 -3.02 24.90
C LYS A 333 -7.77 -3.11 25.19
N MET A 334 -8.53 -2.30 24.46
CA MET A 334 -9.98 -2.17 24.55
C MET A 334 -10.55 -2.13 23.13
N VAL A 335 -11.66 -2.83 22.88
CA VAL A 335 -12.37 -2.80 21.59
C VAL A 335 -13.88 -2.79 21.83
N TYR A 336 -14.61 -2.16 20.91
CA TYR A 336 -16.07 -2.14 20.92
C TYR A 336 -16.63 -3.20 19.96
N ASP A 337 -17.74 -3.81 20.33
CA ASP A 337 -18.56 -4.65 19.48
C ASP A 337 -19.90 -3.96 19.18
N THR A 338 -20.06 -3.48 17.95
CA THR A 338 -21.31 -2.83 17.50
C THR A 338 -22.51 -3.74 17.53
N LYS A 339 -22.33 -5.07 17.51
CA LYS A 339 -23.44 -6.02 17.46
C LYS A 339 -24.08 -6.21 18.83
N SER A 340 -23.28 -6.50 19.87
CA SER A 340 -23.78 -6.59 21.25
C SER A 340 -23.94 -5.23 21.94
N GLY A 341 -23.16 -4.22 21.56
CA GLY A 341 -23.02 -2.99 22.35
C GLY A 341 -22.24 -3.25 23.64
N CYS A 342 -21.12 -3.96 23.50
CA CYS A 342 -20.22 -4.30 24.59
C CYS A 342 -18.79 -3.85 24.27
N ILE A 343 -18.06 -3.48 25.32
CA ILE A 343 -16.64 -3.20 25.28
C ILE A 343 -15.91 -4.40 25.87
N TYR A 344 -14.86 -4.88 25.19
CA TYR A 344 -13.99 -5.97 25.67
C TYR A 344 -12.60 -5.42 26.00
N LEU A 345 -12.04 -5.89 27.12
CA LEU A 345 -10.83 -5.35 27.73
C LEU A 345 -9.88 -6.47 28.14
N LEU A 346 -8.61 -6.38 27.73
CA LEU A 346 -7.59 -7.41 28.00
C LEU A 346 -6.21 -6.81 28.30
N GLY A 347 -5.46 -7.48 29.18
CA GLY A 347 -4.05 -7.23 29.47
C GLY A 347 -3.78 -6.05 30.41
N ARG A 348 -2.50 -5.91 30.78
CA ARG A 348 -1.91 -4.80 31.56
C ARG A 348 -0.38 -4.95 31.64
N LEU A 349 0.34 -3.84 31.76
CA LEU A 349 1.74 -3.82 32.22
C LEU A 349 1.80 -4.21 33.71
N GLY A 350 2.89 -4.83 34.15
CA GLY A 350 2.99 -5.44 35.48
C GLY A 350 3.95 -4.78 36.49
N ASP A 351 4.74 -3.79 36.08
CA ASP A 351 5.70 -3.12 36.98
C ASP A 351 5.00 -2.04 37.82
N GLY A 352 5.21 -2.07 39.14
CA GLY A 352 4.50 -1.24 40.11
C GLY A 352 3.09 -1.75 40.44
N ASP A 353 2.38 -2.30 39.46
CA ASP A 353 1.00 -2.82 39.54
C ASP A 353 0.93 -4.30 40.01
N ILE A 354 1.69 -4.65 41.05
CA ILE A 354 1.54 -5.94 41.72
C ILE A 354 0.21 -5.90 42.49
N LEU A 355 -0.73 -6.78 42.13
CA LEU A 355 -1.93 -7.04 42.91
C LEU A 355 -1.52 -7.25 44.37
N LYS A 356 -1.98 -6.37 45.28
CA LYS A 356 -1.73 -6.60 46.70
C LYS A 356 -2.38 -7.94 47.09
N PRO A 357 -1.82 -8.68 48.06
CA PRO A 357 -2.37 -9.98 48.46
C PRO A 357 -3.86 -9.92 48.84
N GLU A 358 -4.30 -8.79 49.40
CA GLU A 358 -5.69 -8.45 49.72
C GLU A 358 -6.57 -8.33 48.45
N ASP A 359 -6.14 -7.58 47.43
CA ASP A 359 -6.88 -7.41 46.16
C ASP A 359 -6.92 -8.72 45.36
N HIS A 360 -5.84 -9.50 45.37
CA HIS A 360 -5.76 -10.82 44.74
C HIS A 360 -6.74 -11.81 45.40
N GLN A 361 -6.81 -11.86 46.73
CA GLN A 361 -7.77 -12.69 47.46
C GLN A 361 -9.22 -12.26 47.21
N GLU A 362 -9.49 -10.96 47.10
CA GLU A 362 -10.83 -10.46 46.78
C GLU A 362 -11.24 -10.79 45.33
N LEU A 363 -10.33 -10.69 44.36
CA LEU A 363 -10.60 -11.11 42.97
C LEU A 363 -10.84 -12.62 42.86
N LEU A 364 -10.04 -13.46 43.53
CA LEU A 364 -10.28 -14.91 43.61
C LEU A 364 -11.67 -15.22 44.21
N ARG A 365 -12.05 -14.50 45.28
CA ARG A 365 -13.37 -14.62 45.91
C ARG A 365 -14.51 -14.17 44.99
N ARG A 366 -14.31 -13.10 44.19
CA ARG A 366 -15.26 -12.63 43.16
C ARG A 366 -15.39 -13.61 42.00
N ALA A 367 -14.31 -14.28 41.61
CA ALA A 367 -14.31 -15.33 40.58
C ALA A 367 -14.92 -16.67 41.06
N GLY A 368 -15.11 -16.84 42.37
CA GLY A 368 -15.67 -18.07 42.97
C GLY A 368 -14.64 -19.19 43.16
N GLU A 369 -13.34 -18.88 43.10
CA GLU A 369 -12.27 -19.86 43.32
C GLU A 369 -11.88 -19.96 44.80
N ILE A 370 -11.46 -21.16 45.23
CA ILE A 370 -10.95 -21.38 46.58
C ILE A 370 -9.48 -20.95 46.62
N PRO A 371 -9.06 -20.06 47.54
CA PRO A 371 -7.66 -19.64 47.64
C PRO A 371 -6.76 -20.80 48.07
N ASP A 372 -6.07 -21.41 47.10
CA ASP A 372 -5.00 -22.37 47.35
C ASP A 372 -3.67 -21.61 47.51
N SER A 373 -3.09 -21.68 48.72
CA SER A 373 -1.81 -21.03 49.06
C SER A 373 -0.62 -21.47 48.19
N SER A 374 -0.77 -22.53 47.37
CA SER A 374 0.25 -23.01 46.45
C SER A 374 0.20 -22.43 45.03
N ARG A 375 -0.85 -21.66 44.68
CA ARG A 375 -1.07 -21.14 43.30
C ARG A 375 -1.12 -19.60 43.17
N SER A 376 -0.61 -18.88 44.16
CA SER A 376 -0.58 -17.42 44.19
C SER A 376 0.48 -16.81 43.26
N THR A 377 0.22 -16.71 41.95
CA THR A 377 0.95 -15.79 41.06
C THR A 377 0.15 -14.50 40.87
N PRO A 378 0.75 -13.29 41.04
CA PRO A 378 0.05 -12.01 40.87
C PRO A 378 -0.20 -11.63 39.39
N TYR A 379 0.08 -12.55 38.47
CA TYR A 379 0.15 -12.36 37.03
C TYR A 379 -0.96 -13.13 36.31
N CYS A 380 -2.22 -12.77 36.60
CA CYS A 380 -3.41 -13.38 36.01
C CYS A 380 -3.83 -12.61 34.74
N SER A 381 -4.16 -13.31 33.66
CA SER A 381 -4.64 -12.67 32.43
C SER A 381 -6.14 -12.37 32.52
N GLU A 382 -6.49 -11.33 33.27
CA GLU A 382 -7.91 -11.01 33.52
C GLU A 382 -8.58 -10.43 32.26
N PHE A 383 -9.77 -10.92 31.92
CA PHE A 383 -10.52 -10.55 30.72
C PHE A 383 -11.93 -10.08 31.07
N TYR A 384 -12.28 -8.87 30.66
CA TYR A 384 -13.50 -8.19 31.08
C TYR A 384 -14.40 -7.80 29.90
N ARG A 385 -15.69 -7.61 30.21
CA ARG A 385 -16.70 -7.02 29.34
C ARG A 385 -17.45 -5.92 30.08
N TYR A 386 -17.72 -4.80 29.42
CA TYR A 386 -18.62 -3.74 29.89
C TYR A 386 -19.79 -3.57 28.92
N HIS A 387 -21.00 -3.35 29.44
CA HIS A 387 -22.23 -3.19 28.64
C HIS A 387 -22.55 -1.70 28.44
N THR A 388 -22.61 -1.24 27.19
CA THR A 388 -22.99 0.15 26.86
C THR A 388 -24.49 0.34 26.67
N ARG A 389 -25.24 -0.76 26.47
CA ARG A 389 -26.70 -0.76 26.24
C ARG A 389 -27.36 -2.03 26.77
N GLY A 390 -28.70 -2.06 26.78
CA GLY A 390 -29.49 -3.22 27.25
C GLY A 390 -29.74 -3.21 28.77
N LEU A 391 -30.15 -4.36 29.32
CA LEU A 391 -30.57 -4.50 30.72
C LEU A 391 -29.41 -4.40 31.74
N ASP A 392 -28.18 -4.65 31.28
CA ASP A 392 -26.97 -4.64 32.09
C ASP A 392 -26.08 -3.41 31.80
N VAL A 393 -26.61 -2.40 31.11
CA VAL A 393 -25.92 -1.12 30.85
C VAL A 393 -25.27 -0.56 32.12
N GLY A 394 -24.02 -0.14 32.01
CA GLY A 394 -23.26 0.42 33.13
C GLY A 394 -22.59 -0.63 34.04
N LYS A 395 -22.61 -1.92 33.69
CA LYS A 395 -22.01 -2.99 34.50
C LYS A 395 -20.82 -3.65 33.82
N TRP A 396 -19.91 -4.18 34.64
CA TRP A 396 -18.81 -5.05 34.23
C TRP A 396 -19.10 -6.53 34.51
N ASP A 397 -18.62 -7.37 33.60
CA ASP A 397 -18.45 -8.82 33.79
C ASP A 397 -16.96 -9.16 33.74
N LEU A 398 -16.51 -9.96 34.70
CA LEU A 398 -15.24 -10.69 34.60
C LEU A 398 -15.52 -11.99 33.84
N LEU A 399 -15.10 -12.05 32.57
CA LEU A 399 -15.33 -13.21 31.70
C LEU A 399 -14.35 -14.36 31.98
N SER A 400 -13.13 -14.03 32.42
CA SER A 400 -12.11 -14.98 32.81
C SER A 400 -11.14 -14.32 33.78
N PHE A 401 -10.87 -14.98 34.92
CA PHE A 401 -9.86 -14.52 35.88
C PHE A 401 -8.44 -14.68 35.32
N ASP A 402 -8.17 -15.77 34.62
CA ASP A 402 -6.95 -15.96 33.83
C ASP A 402 -7.27 -16.65 32.49
N THR A 403 -7.08 -15.94 31.38
CA THR A 403 -7.32 -16.53 30.04
C THR A 403 -6.37 -17.67 29.69
N ALA A 404 -5.16 -17.74 30.26
CA ALA A 404 -4.23 -18.83 29.96
C ALA A 404 -4.75 -20.20 30.46
N SER A 405 -5.36 -20.23 31.64
CA SER A 405 -6.06 -21.42 32.18
C SER A 405 -7.12 -22.01 31.22
N SER A 406 -7.68 -21.17 30.35
CA SER A 406 -8.78 -21.49 29.43
C SER A 406 -8.35 -21.52 27.95
N GLY A 407 -7.04 -21.68 27.68
CA GLY A 407 -6.48 -21.80 26.32
C GLY A 407 -6.38 -20.49 25.54
N GLY A 408 -6.55 -19.35 26.22
CA GLY A 408 -6.29 -18.01 25.71
C GLY A 408 -4.84 -17.56 25.97
N PRO A 409 -4.55 -16.27 25.74
CA PRO A 409 -3.23 -15.71 26.02
C PRO A 409 -2.90 -15.69 27.53
N PRO A 410 -1.61 -15.71 27.91
CA PRO A 410 -1.16 -15.32 29.26
C PRO A 410 -1.25 -13.81 29.44
N LEU A 411 -0.92 -13.32 30.64
CA LEU A 411 -0.93 -11.89 30.93
C LEU A 411 0.07 -11.16 30.02
N ILE A 412 -0.42 -10.14 29.30
CA ILE A 412 0.33 -9.45 28.25
C ILE A 412 0.08 -7.94 28.23
N PHE A 413 1.09 -7.20 27.77
CA PHE A 413 1.00 -5.77 27.43
C PHE A 413 1.56 -5.48 26.04
N ASP A 414 1.16 -4.33 25.47
CA ASP A 414 1.53 -3.90 24.11
C ASP A 414 1.28 -4.95 23.02
N HIS A 415 0.31 -5.82 23.29
CA HIS A 415 -0.36 -6.65 22.31
C HIS A 415 -1.31 -5.81 21.45
N GLN A 416 -1.89 -6.41 20.41
CA GLN A 416 -2.98 -5.80 19.67
C GLN A 416 -4.23 -6.67 19.76
N MET A 417 -5.39 -6.01 19.76
CA MET A 417 -6.70 -6.63 19.81
C MET A 417 -7.64 -5.92 18.84
N VAL A 418 -8.41 -6.67 18.06
CA VAL A 418 -9.45 -6.17 17.15
C VAL A 418 -10.71 -7.05 17.23
N MET A 419 -11.88 -6.51 16.88
CA MET A 419 -13.16 -7.20 16.91
C MET A 419 -13.75 -7.35 15.50
N ASP A 420 -14.00 -8.58 15.07
CA ASP A 420 -14.93 -8.85 13.97
C ASP A 420 -16.35 -8.87 14.57
N CYS A 421 -17.03 -7.72 14.50
CA CYS A 421 -18.37 -7.53 15.07
C CYS A 421 -19.39 -8.48 14.42
N GLU A 422 -19.27 -8.76 13.12
CA GLU A 422 -20.21 -9.61 12.39
C GLU A 422 -20.03 -11.09 12.74
N ALA A 423 -18.79 -11.58 12.69
CA ALA A 423 -18.43 -12.95 13.08
C ALA A 423 -18.59 -13.19 14.59
N GLN A 424 -18.57 -12.12 15.41
CA GLN A 424 -18.51 -12.17 16.87
C GLN A 424 -17.22 -12.85 17.38
N ILE A 425 -16.09 -12.44 16.82
CA ILE A 425 -14.77 -12.99 17.12
C ILE A 425 -13.78 -11.86 17.41
N LEU A 426 -13.18 -11.92 18.60
CA LEU A 426 -12.02 -11.09 18.95
C LEU A 426 -10.75 -11.77 18.44
N TYR A 427 -9.81 -10.98 17.90
CA TYR A 427 -8.48 -11.45 17.51
C TYR A 427 -7.43 -10.73 18.35
N VAL A 428 -6.52 -11.50 18.95
CA VAL A 428 -5.44 -11.01 19.82
C VAL A 428 -4.11 -11.49 19.25
N SER A 429 -3.14 -10.58 19.12
CA SER A 429 -1.83 -10.88 18.56
C SER A 429 -0.71 -10.26 19.39
N GLY A 430 0.35 -11.04 19.63
CA GLY A 430 1.61 -10.58 20.20
C GLY A 430 1.50 -10.02 21.62
N GLY A 431 2.39 -9.08 21.94
CA GLY A 431 2.60 -8.54 23.27
C GLY A 431 3.73 -9.25 24.02
N ARG A 432 4.29 -8.54 25.01
CA ARG A 432 5.26 -9.10 25.96
C ARG A 432 4.49 -9.78 27.10
N VAL A 433 4.92 -10.99 27.46
CA VAL A 433 4.33 -11.76 28.56
C VAL A 433 4.82 -11.19 29.89
N VAL A 434 3.93 -11.11 30.87
CA VAL A 434 4.25 -10.74 32.25
C VAL A 434 4.10 -11.98 33.13
N ASP A 435 5.22 -12.52 33.59
CA ASP A 435 5.27 -13.66 34.52
C ASP A 435 6.25 -13.46 35.69
N GLY A 436 6.83 -12.25 35.82
CA GLY A 436 7.80 -11.87 36.84
C GLY A 436 9.27 -12.11 36.44
N ASP A 437 9.53 -12.79 35.33
CA ASP A 437 10.88 -12.97 34.77
C ASP A 437 11.10 -11.95 33.64
N TRP A 438 11.57 -10.76 34.04
CA TRP A 438 11.88 -9.65 33.14
C TRP A 438 13.20 -9.82 32.38
N ASP A 439 14.10 -10.68 32.85
CA ASP A 439 15.40 -10.96 32.22
C ASP A 439 15.23 -11.80 30.93
N SER A 440 14.18 -12.63 30.85
CA SER A 440 13.87 -13.45 29.68
C SER A 440 12.67 -12.89 28.89
N PRO A 441 12.88 -12.12 27.80
CA PRO A 441 11.79 -11.50 27.05
C PRO A 441 10.92 -12.53 26.33
N LYS A 442 9.78 -12.86 26.92
CA LYS A 442 8.76 -13.75 26.37
C LYS A 442 7.71 -12.96 25.59
N TYR A 443 7.21 -13.56 24.51
CA TYR A 443 6.21 -12.95 23.63
C TYR A 443 5.03 -13.91 23.43
N SER A 444 3.82 -13.35 23.36
CA SER A 444 2.61 -14.14 23.12
C SER A 444 2.37 -14.39 21.63
N GLY A 445 1.57 -15.43 21.35
CA GLY A 445 1.19 -15.85 20.00
C GLY A 445 -0.04 -15.11 19.45
N MET A 446 -0.77 -15.79 18.56
CA MET A 446 -1.99 -15.26 17.94
C MET A 446 -3.20 -16.14 18.29
N TYR A 447 -4.23 -15.50 18.82
CA TYR A 447 -5.43 -16.12 19.37
C TYR A 447 -6.69 -15.50 18.76
N SER A 448 -7.77 -16.29 18.76
CA SER A 448 -9.13 -15.79 18.59
C SER A 448 -10.00 -16.19 19.77
N TYR A 449 -10.96 -15.35 20.14
CA TYR A 449 -12.02 -15.67 21.11
C TYR A 449 -13.37 -15.54 20.45
N ASN A 450 -14.14 -16.64 20.44
CA ASN A 450 -15.50 -16.64 19.94
C ASN A 450 -16.46 -16.24 21.07
N VAL A 451 -17.06 -15.06 20.95
CA VAL A 451 -17.93 -14.47 21.98
C VAL A 451 -19.13 -15.36 22.27
N ARG A 452 -19.77 -15.91 21.23
CA ARG A 452 -21.01 -16.71 21.34
C ARG A 452 -20.79 -18.03 22.09
N THR A 453 -19.62 -18.65 21.93
CA THR A 453 -19.28 -19.92 22.60
C THR A 453 -18.42 -19.74 23.85
N SER A 454 -17.93 -18.52 24.11
CA SER A 454 -17.00 -18.17 25.19
C SER A 454 -15.72 -19.04 25.19
N LYS A 455 -15.11 -19.24 24.01
CA LYS A 455 -13.94 -20.11 23.84
C LYS A 455 -12.80 -19.43 23.09
N TRP A 456 -11.59 -19.65 23.60
CA TRP A 456 -10.34 -19.30 22.95
C TRP A 456 -9.89 -20.37 21.95
N LYS A 457 -9.18 -19.95 20.91
CA LYS A 457 -8.53 -20.80 19.90
C LYS A 457 -7.21 -20.16 19.46
N ILE A 458 -6.12 -20.92 19.51
CA ILE A 458 -4.83 -20.52 18.92
C ILE A 458 -4.93 -20.62 17.39
N LEU A 459 -4.49 -19.58 16.68
CA LEU A 459 -4.56 -19.50 15.21
C LEU A 459 -3.24 -19.90 14.52
N GLN A 460 -2.13 -19.46 15.09
CA GLN A 460 -0.77 -19.73 14.63
C GLN A 460 0.01 -20.41 15.77
N PRO A 461 -0.25 -21.71 16.05
CA PRO A 461 0.50 -22.44 17.06
C PRO A 461 1.96 -22.50 16.64
N GLN A 462 2.87 -22.05 17.51
CA GLN A 462 4.29 -22.32 17.29
C GLN A 462 4.49 -23.84 17.27
N PRO A 463 5.27 -24.39 16.33
CA PRO A 463 5.62 -25.79 16.36
C PRO A 463 6.45 -26.05 17.62
N ALA A 464 5.84 -26.74 18.59
CA ALA A 464 6.59 -27.45 19.62
C ALA A 464 7.57 -28.43 18.94
N LEU A 465 8.57 -28.94 19.69
CA LEU A 465 9.60 -29.86 19.21
C LEU A 465 9.03 -31.28 18.89
N SER A 466 8.05 -31.34 18.01
CA SER A 466 7.26 -32.50 17.65
C SER A 466 6.95 -32.51 16.15
N MET A 467 6.89 -33.70 15.57
CA MET A 467 6.82 -33.92 14.12
C MET A 467 5.48 -33.46 13.52
N SER A 468 5.55 -33.02 12.25
CA SER A 468 4.44 -32.71 11.35
C SER A 468 3.54 -31.50 11.70
N SER A 469 3.71 -30.39 10.98
CA SER A 469 2.60 -29.54 10.54
C SER A 469 3.00 -28.71 9.31
N SER A 470 2.13 -28.69 8.29
CA SER A 470 2.38 -28.09 6.97
C SER A 470 2.03 -26.59 6.93
N VAL A 471 2.47 -25.83 7.93
CA VAL A 471 2.06 -24.43 8.15
C VAL A 471 3.14 -23.47 7.61
N GLN A 472 2.70 -22.38 6.97
CA GLN A 472 3.56 -21.24 6.60
C GLN A 472 4.36 -20.74 7.82
N PRO A 473 5.55 -20.11 7.64
CA PRO A 473 6.26 -19.54 8.78
C PRO A 473 5.34 -18.58 9.55
N PRO A 474 5.09 -18.81 10.85
CA PRO A 474 4.18 -17.98 11.62
C PRO A 474 4.75 -16.57 11.75
N ILE A 475 3.87 -15.57 11.80
CA ILE A 475 4.27 -14.17 11.99
C ILE A 475 5.09 -14.09 13.29
N SER A 476 6.30 -13.54 13.19
CA SER A 476 7.23 -13.45 14.32
C SER A 476 6.56 -12.77 15.54
N PRO A 477 6.56 -13.40 16.73
CA PRO A 477 6.08 -12.78 17.97
C PRO A 477 6.81 -11.47 18.26
N ARG A 478 6.05 -10.49 18.75
CA ARG A 478 6.46 -9.07 18.82
C ARG A 478 5.51 -8.28 19.72
N PHE A 479 5.90 -7.08 20.13
CA PHE A 479 5.07 -6.14 20.90
C PHE A 479 5.18 -4.71 20.35
N GLY A 480 4.22 -3.85 20.67
CA GLY A 480 4.14 -2.47 20.19
C GLY A 480 4.02 -2.33 18.66
N HIS A 481 3.63 -3.42 18.00
CA HIS A 481 3.34 -3.52 16.56
C HIS A 481 1.94 -2.97 16.25
N SER A 482 1.58 -2.82 14.98
CA SER A 482 0.22 -2.49 14.56
C SER A 482 -0.53 -3.73 14.05
N MET A 483 -1.82 -3.83 14.40
CA MET A 483 -2.75 -4.81 13.82
C MET A 483 -4.09 -4.13 13.52
N VAL A 484 -4.61 -4.33 12.31
CA VAL A 484 -5.93 -3.85 11.88
C VAL A 484 -6.67 -4.94 11.10
N LEU A 485 -8.00 -4.92 11.13
CA LEU A 485 -8.89 -5.86 10.43
C LEU A 485 -9.56 -5.14 9.25
N ASP A 486 -9.44 -5.68 8.05
CA ASP A 486 -10.34 -5.35 6.94
C ASP A 486 -11.57 -6.28 7.01
N PRO A 487 -12.74 -5.80 7.43
CA PRO A 487 -13.92 -6.64 7.62
C PRO A 487 -14.51 -7.11 6.28
N MET A 488 -14.22 -6.43 5.16
CA MET A 488 -14.77 -6.81 3.85
C MET A 488 -13.96 -7.91 3.17
N SER A 489 -12.69 -8.07 3.52
CA SER A 489 -11.83 -9.14 3.01
C SER A 489 -11.45 -10.19 4.07
N HIS A 490 -11.96 -10.06 5.30
CA HIS A 490 -11.60 -10.89 6.46
C HIS A 490 -10.07 -11.10 6.59
N THR A 491 -9.31 -10.01 6.41
CA THR A 491 -7.84 -10.03 6.46
C THR A 491 -7.34 -9.19 7.62
N LEU A 492 -6.44 -9.75 8.44
CA LEU A 492 -5.69 -9.02 9.44
C LEU A 492 -4.35 -8.56 8.86
N PHE A 493 -4.10 -7.25 8.88
CA PHE A 493 -2.77 -6.70 8.57
C PHE A 493 -1.98 -6.57 9.87
N ILE A 494 -0.79 -7.17 9.94
CA ILE A 494 0.09 -7.17 11.12
C ILE A 494 1.47 -6.69 10.69
N PHE A 495 1.97 -5.61 11.30
CA PHE A 495 3.20 -4.96 10.85
C PHE A 495 3.97 -4.21 11.94
N ALA A 496 5.28 -4.08 11.70
CA ALA A 496 6.23 -3.34 12.55
C ALA A 496 6.30 -3.82 14.02
N GLY A 497 6.63 -2.92 14.95
CA GLY A 497 6.81 -3.18 16.38
C GLY A 497 8.25 -3.53 16.76
N GLN A 498 8.44 -4.09 17.95
CA GLN A 498 9.75 -4.50 18.47
C GLN A 498 9.82 -5.99 18.72
N ARG A 499 10.98 -6.57 18.39
CA ARG A 499 11.41 -7.91 18.80
C ARG A 499 12.92 -7.91 18.98
N ASP A 500 13.40 -8.49 20.08
CA ASP A 500 14.83 -8.72 20.38
C ASP A 500 15.68 -7.44 20.18
N ASP A 501 15.15 -6.35 20.73
CA ASP A 501 15.64 -4.97 20.66
C ASP A 501 15.91 -4.42 19.26
N LYS A 502 15.18 -4.93 18.26
CA LYS A 502 15.10 -4.38 16.91
C LYS A 502 13.70 -3.86 16.65
N TYR A 503 13.62 -2.66 16.08
CA TYR A 503 12.38 -2.16 15.50
C TYR A 503 12.22 -2.77 14.11
N LEU A 504 11.00 -3.21 13.82
CA LEU A 504 10.67 -3.94 12.61
C LEU A 504 9.97 -3.01 11.62
N SER A 505 10.19 -3.24 10.33
CA SER A 505 9.48 -2.61 9.21
C SER A 505 8.93 -3.66 8.24
N ASP A 506 8.59 -4.83 8.76
CA ASP A 506 7.91 -5.90 8.04
C ASP A 506 6.38 -5.73 8.09
N MET A 507 5.67 -6.34 7.15
CA MET A 507 4.21 -6.30 7.07
C MET A 507 3.65 -7.58 6.45
N TYR A 508 2.65 -8.15 7.12
CA TYR A 508 1.97 -9.39 6.76
C TYR A 508 0.47 -9.16 6.60
N ALA A 509 -0.13 -9.86 5.64
CA ALA A 509 -1.56 -10.06 5.54
C ALA A 509 -1.88 -11.49 6.00
N TYR A 510 -2.78 -11.63 6.96
CA TYR A 510 -3.28 -12.90 7.44
C TYR A 510 -4.75 -13.06 7.04
N ASP A 511 -5.01 -14.02 6.15
CA ASP A 511 -6.36 -14.36 5.69
C ASP A 511 -7.02 -15.29 6.72
N ILE A 512 -8.11 -14.81 7.35
CA ILE A 512 -8.79 -15.50 8.45
C ILE A 512 -9.44 -16.80 7.98
N ALA A 513 -9.99 -16.82 6.76
CA ALA A 513 -10.78 -17.94 6.25
C ALA A 513 -9.93 -19.16 5.90
N SER A 514 -8.76 -18.94 5.29
CA SER A 514 -7.80 -19.98 4.90
C SER A 514 -6.70 -20.25 5.93
N ASN A 515 -6.56 -19.40 6.96
CA ASN A 515 -5.46 -19.40 7.93
C ASN A 515 -4.08 -19.20 7.27
N THR A 516 -4.02 -18.45 6.17
CA THR A 516 -2.80 -18.24 5.36
C THR A 516 -2.14 -16.91 5.70
N VAL A 517 -0.82 -16.93 5.94
CA VAL A 517 0.02 -15.73 6.07
C VAL A 517 0.65 -15.41 4.72
N THR A 518 0.56 -14.16 4.28
CA THR A 518 1.26 -13.60 3.12
C THR A 518 2.18 -12.49 3.59
N GLU A 519 3.48 -12.57 3.30
CA GLU A 519 4.40 -11.45 3.50
C GLU A 519 4.18 -10.41 2.39
N LEU A 520 3.85 -9.18 2.77
CA LEU A 520 3.70 -8.05 1.85
C LEU A 520 5.00 -7.26 1.72
N PHE A 521 5.69 -7.08 2.85
CA PHE A 521 7.01 -6.45 2.88
C PHE A 521 7.86 -7.14 3.95
N SER A 522 9.08 -7.54 3.58
CA SER A 522 10.15 -7.84 4.55
C SER A 522 10.75 -6.56 5.13
N ASN A 523 10.72 -5.45 4.37
CA ASN A 523 11.06 -4.10 4.80
C ASN A 523 10.30 -3.05 3.96
N PHE A 524 9.24 -2.45 4.51
CA PHE A 524 8.47 -1.40 3.82
C PHE A 524 9.21 -0.06 3.73
N SER A 525 10.19 0.22 4.61
CA SER A 525 10.97 1.46 4.58
C SER A 525 11.79 1.56 3.29
N THR A 526 12.37 0.44 2.84
CA THR A 526 13.06 0.35 1.53
C THR A 526 12.11 0.41 0.33
N SER A 527 10.79 0.30 0.55
CA SER A 527 9.74 0.41 -0.46
C SER A 527 9.01 1.76 -0.41
N GLY A 528 9.61 2.79 0.22
CA GLY A 528 9.05 4.14 0.32
C GLY A 528 8.03 4.33 1.46
N GLY A 529 7.91 3.37 2.37
CA GLY A 529 7.12 3.48 3.59
C GLY A 529 7.85 4.17 4.76
N PRO A 530 7.24 4.23 5.95
CA PRO A 530 7.85 4.82 7.15
C PRO A 530 9.15 4.11 7.58
N ASP A 531 9.99 4.82 8.33
CA ASP A 531 11.09 4.23 9.10
C ASP A 531 10.56 3.24 10.14
N ALA A 532 11.34 2.21 10.49
CA ALA A 532 11.00 1.26 11.54
C ALA A 532 10.79 1.98 12.90
N CYS A 533 9.59 1.85 13.48
CA CYS A 533 9.23 2.53 14.71
C CYS A 533 8.42 1.63 15.67
N PHE A 534 8.39 2.03 16.94
CA PHE A 534 7.80 1.28 18.06
C PHE A 534 6.67 2.06 18.72
N THR A 535 5.64 1.36 19.21
CA THR A 535 4.36 1.90 19.71
C THR A 535 3.53 2.68 18.67
N GLN A 536 3.84 2.54 17.38
CA GLN A 536 3.01 3.08 16.31
C GLN A 536 1.54 2.63 16.44
N ARG A 537 0.64 3.51 16.03
CA ARG A 537 -0.79 3.22 15.97
C ARG A 537 -1.25 3.19 14.52
N ALA A 538 -2.18 2.29 14.24
CA ALA A 538 -2.80 2.17 12.94
C ALA A 538 -4.31 2.01 13.08
N ILE A 539 -5.03 2.55 12.12
CA ILE A 539 -6.48 2.44 11.93
C ILE A 539 -6.73 2.16 10.45
N ILE A 540 -7.93 1.71 10.11
CA ILE A 540 -8.26 1.27 8.75
C ILE A 540 -9.62 1.81 8.32
N ASP A 541 -9.70 2.31 7.09
CA ASP A 541 -10.94 2.50 6.35
C ASP A 541 -11.07 1.32 5.37
N GLY A 542 -11.95 0.37 5.71
CA GLY A 542 -12.14 -0.84 4.93
C GLY A 542 -12.74 -0.60 3.55
N ARG A 543 -13.53 0.49 3.37
CA ARG A 543 -14.16 0.85 2.09
C ARG A 543 -13.19 1.52 1.15
N LEU A 544 -12.37 2.43 1.68
CA LEU A 544 -11.30 3.09 0.93
C LEU A 544 -10.09 2.16 0.72
N LYS A 545 -9.96 1.07 1.48
CA LYS A 545 -8.77 0.20 1.49
C LYS A 545 -7.51 0.99 1.87
N GLU A 546 -7.66 1.77 2.93
CA GLU A 546 -6.64 2.68 3.46
C GLU A 546 -6.31 2.35 4.92
N ILE A 547 -5.02 2.20 5.23
CA ILE A 547 -4.54 2.11 6.61
C ILE A 547 -3.81 3.41 6.95
N TYR A 548 -4.29 4.16 7.94
CA TYR A 548 -3.62 5.36 8.42
C TYR A 548 -2.71 5.01 9.59
N VAL A 549 -1.45 5.44 9.52
CA VAL A 549 -0.39 5.08 10.47
C VAL A 549 0.19 6.34 11.11
N PHE A 550 0.18 6.34 12.44
CA PHE A 550 0.75 7.35 13.31
C PHE A 550 2.02 6.80 13.95
N CYS A 551 3.16 7.36 13.56
CA CYS A 551 4.47 6.86 13.96
C CYS A 551 4.72 7.11 15.45
N GLY A 552 5.44 6.18 16.09
CA GLY A 552 5.83 6.28 17.49
C GLY A 552 7.32 6.59 17.67
N LEU A 553 7.96 5.90 18.62
CA LEU A 553 9.38 6.04 18.89
C LEU A 553 10.22 5.50 17.73
N THR A 554 11.26 6.26 17.35
CA THR A 554 12.27 5.84 16.36
C THR A 554 13.62 5.62 17.04
N ARG A 555 14.63 5.14 16.30
CA ARG A 555 16.02 5.14 16.76
C ARG A 555 16.86 6.09 15.91
N VAL A 556 17.86 6.71 16.55
CA VAL A 556 18.81 7.59 15.86
C VAL A 556 19.74 6.78 14.95
N GLN A 557 20.12 5.57 15.37
CA GLN A 557 20.91 4.62 14.57
C GLN A 557 20.45 3.18 14.86
N PRO A 558 20.49 2.24 13.88
CA PRO A 558 20.00 0.87 14.06
C PRO A 558 20.68 0.08 15.20
N THR A 559 21.95 0.38 15.47
CA THR A 559 22.79 -0.24 16.50
C THR A 559 22.74 0.47 17.86
N CYS A 560 22.11 1.65 17.94
CA CYS A 560 22.04 2.43 19.17
C CYS A 560 20.79 2.05 19.98
N ALA A 561 20.96 1.90 21.30
CA ALA A 561 19.85 1.66 22.22
C ALA A 561 19.00 2.91 22.49
N LEU A 562 19.51 4.11 22.19
CA LEU A 562 18.82 5.37 22.46
C LEU A 562 17.62 5.55 21.52
N THR A 563 16.42 5.45 22.09
CA THR A 563 15.16 5.71 21.41
C THR A 563 14.88 7.21 21.40
N SER A 564 14.38 7.75 20.30
CA SER A 564 14.09 9.17 20.14
C SER A 564 12.74 9.40 19.48
N LEU A 565 12.00 10.38 19.99
CA LEU A 565 10.82 10.93 19.33
C LEU A 565 11.28 12.07 18.41
N ARG A 566 11.13 11.93 17.09
CA ARG A 566 11.55 12.97 16.14
C ARG A 566 10.41 13.97 15.92
N ALA A 567 10.76 15.26 15.93
CA ALA A 567 9.79 16.35 15.84
C ALA A 567 9.07 16.43 14.48
N ASP A 568 9.68 15.90 13.43
CA ASP A 568 9.26 15.97 12.03
C ASP A 568 8.68 14.64 11.50
N THR A 569 8.42 13.67 12.38
CA THR A 569 7.93 12.33 11.96
C THR A 569 6.55 12.47 11.29
N PRO A 570 6.41 12.16 9.99
CA PRO A 570 5.13 12.32 9.32
C PRO A 570 4.22 11.13 9.56
N ASN A 571 2.91 11.36 9.49
CA ASN A 571 1.91 10.31 9.42
C ASN A 571 1.86 9.73 7.99
N TRP A 572 1.31 8.53 7.83
CA TRP A 572 1.30 7.82 6.56
C TRP A 572 -0.07 7.22 6.24
N VAL A 573 -0.37 7.09 4.96
CA VAL A 573 -1.41 6.20 4.45
C VAL A 573 -0.78 5.05 3.67
N TYR A 574 -1.30 3.85 3.87
CA TYR A 574 -1.06 2.69 3.04
C TYR A 574 -2.33 2.33 2.28
N GLN A 575 -2.24 2.35 0.95
CA GLN A 575 -3.35 2.05 0.02
C GLN A 575 -3.14 0.68 -0.61
N TYR A 576 -4.14 -0.21 -0.52
CA TYR A 576 -4.04 -1.58 -1.07
C TYR A 576 -5.25 -1.93 -1.94
N VAL A 577 -5.02 -2.48 -3.13
CA VAL A 577 -6.12 -2.94 -4.02
C VAL A 577 -6.53 -4.37 -3.67
N HIS A 578 -5.55 -5.23 -3.36
CA HIS A 578 -5.77 -6.61 -2.92
C HIS A 578 -5.00 -6.87 -1.62
N PRO A 579 -5.63 -7.45 -0.58
CA PRO A 579 -4.96 -7.69 0.70
C PRO A 579 -3.72 -8.59 0.62
N SER A 580 -3.65 -9.48 -0.39
CA SER A 580 -2.54 -10.41 -0.61
C SER A 580 -1.46 -9.90 -1.56
N LYS A 581 -1.48 -8.62 -1.95
CA LYS A 581 -0.47 -7.98 -2.81
C LYS A 581 0.08 -6.72 -2.12
N PRO A 582 1.38 -6.39 -2.27
CA PRO A 582 1.93 -5.15 -1.73
C PRO A 582 1.23 -3.92 -2.35
N GLY A 583 0.58 -3.12 -1.51
CA GLY A 583 0.04 -1.80 -1.83
C GLY A 583 1.10 -0.69 -1.85
N LYS A 584 0.64 0.56 -1.90
CA LYS A 584 1.47 1.77 -1.97
C LYS A 584 1.47 2.53 -0.65
N TRP A 585 2.66 2.90 -0.17
CA TRP A 585 2.82 3.86 0.92
C TRP A 585 2.81 5.30 0.39
N THR A 586 2.19 6.21 1.13
CA THR A 586 2.17 7.64 0.79
C THR A 586 2.15 8.46 2.07
N LYS A 587 3.01 9.48 2.14
CA LYS A 587 3.11 10.37 3.30
C LYS A 587 1.82 11.19 3.44
N ILE A 588 1.40 11.52 4.65
CA ILE A 588 0.34 12.51 4.90
C ILE A 588 1.04 13.85 5.20
N LEU A 589 0.70 14.88 4.43
CA LEU A 589 1.27 16.22 4.60
C LEU A 589 0.53 17.02 5.69
N PRO A 590 1.15 18.04 6.31
CA PRO A 590 0.41 19.04 7.07
C PRO A 590 -0.53 19.84 6.14
N GLU A 591 -1.51 20.54 6.71
CA GLU A 591 -2.40 21.44 5.96
C GLU A 591 -1.60 22.54 5.24
N VAL A 592 -2.01 22.85 4.00
CA VAL A 592 -1.35 23.88 3.19
C VAL A 592 -1.64 25.25 3.80
N MET A 593 -0.61 25.93 4.31
CA MET A 593 -0.75 27.28 4.86
C MET A 593 -1.20 28.24 3.75
N GLN A 594 -2.35 28.90 3.95
CA GLN A 594 -2.76 30.02 3.11
C GLN A 594 -1.91 31.25 3.46
N GLU A 595 -1.49 32.02 2.45
CA GLU A 595 -0.67 33.22 2.66
C GLU A 595 -1.36 34.21 3.62
N GLY A 596 -0.72 34.49 4.76
CA GLY A 596 -1.22 35.42 5.78
C GLY A 596 -2.12 34.80 6.86
N GLY A 597 -2.36 33.48 6.86
CA GLY A 597 -3.01 32.78 7.97
C GLY A 597 -2.07 32.51 9.15
N GLU A 598 -2.62 32.39 10.37
CA GLU A 598 -1.86 31.84 11.51
C GLU A 598 -1.57 30.35 11.29
N PRO A 599 -0.48 29.79 11.88
CA PRO A 599 -0.18 28.37 11.78
C PRO A 599 -1.31 27.52 12.36
N ALA A 600 -1.77 26.52 11.61
CA ALA A 600 -2.76 25.58 12.12
C ALA A 600 -2.21 24.83 13.35
N GLU A 601 -2.99 24.76 14.42
CA GLU A 601 -2.61 23.99 15.63
C GLU A 601 -2.55 22.50 15.27
N VAL A 602 -1.42 21.85 15.53
CA VAL A 602 -1.21 20.42 15.26
C VAL A 602 -0.82 19.67 16.53
N PRO A 603 -1.18 18.39 16.68
CA PRO A 603 -0.75 17.60 17.83
C PRO A 603 0.78 17.51 17.88
N LEU A 604 1.35 17.76 19.08
CA LEU A 604 2.76 17.48 19.32
C LEU A 604 3.12 16.02 18.96
N PRO A 605 4.35 15.75 18.48
CA PRO A 605 4.91 14.41 18.37
C PRO A 605 4.71 13.64 19.68
N ARG A 606 4.31 12.37 19.61
CA ARG A 606 3.92 11.61 20.81
C ARG A 606 3.99 10.10 20.63
N TYR A 607 4.30 9.38 21.71
CA TYR A 607 4.19 7.93 21.79
C TYR A 607 3.22 7.49 22.91
N ALA A 608 2.87 6.20 22.95
CA ALA A 608 1.89 5.64 23.90
C ALA A 608 0.52 6.36 23.91
N HIS A 609 0.18 7.07 22.82
CA HIS A 609 -1.13 7.68 22.58
C HIS A 609 -2.14 6.62 22.10
N GLN A 610 -3.41 7.01 21.99
CA GLN A 610 -4.43 6.20 21.34
C GLN A 610 -5.13 6.97 20.22
N VAL A 611 -5.62 6.21 19.25
CA VAL A 611 -6.44 6.70 18.14
C VAL A 611 -7.63 5.76 17.91
N VAL A 612 -8.75 6.34 17.50
CA VAL A 612 -9.92 5.61 16.98
C VAL A 612 -10.39 6.27 15.67
N TYR A 613 -11.06 5.50 14.82
CA TYR A 613 -11.54 5.96 13.51
C TYR A 613 -13.04 5.80 13.37
N ASP A 614 -13.71 6.88 13.01
CA ASP A 614 -15.10 6.89 12.58
C ASP A 614 -15.14 6.82 11.04
N GLU A 615 -15.49 5.64 10.52
CA GLU A 615 -15.64 5.36 9.08
C GLU A 615 -16.82 6.15 8.45
N GLY A 616 -17.87 6.44 9.22
CA GLY A 616 -19.04 7.18 8.76
C GLY A 616 -18.75 8.67 8.60
N MET A 617 -18.01 9.26 9.55
CA MET A 617 -17.60 10.67 9.51
C MET A 617 -16.27 10.90 8.79
N LYS A 618 -15.53 9.84 8.47
CA LYS A 618 -14.14 9.85 7.96
C LYS A 618 -13.21 10.70 8.85
N ARG A 619 -13.26 10.45 10.16
CA ARG A 619 -12.53 11.20 11.17
C ARG A 619 -11.69 10.29 12.05
N VAL A 620 -10.45 10.70 12.29
CA VAL A 620 -9.65 10.14 13.38
C VAL A 620 -9.87 10.97 14.63
N PHE A 621 -9.88 10.32 15.78
CA PHE A 621 -9.77 10.97 17.09
C PHE A 621 -8.52 10.49 17.79
N MET A 622 -7.75 11.39 18.39
CA MET A 622 -6.48 11.11 19.06
C MET A 622 -6.46 11.73 20.46
N HIS A 623 -6.04 10.96 21.47
CA HIS A 623 -5.94 11.43 22.85
C HIS A 623 -4.57 11.18 23.48
N GLY A 624 -4.08 12.18 24.22
CA GLY A 624 -2.99 12.08 25.18
C GLY A 624 -1.69 11.50 24.62
N GLY A 625 -0.97 10.74 25.46
CA GLY A 625 0.34 10.15 25.14
C GLY A 625 1.50 10.80 25.91
N ASN A 626 2.72 10.58 25.43
CA ASN A 626 3.95 11.16 25.99
C ASN A 626 4.74 11.87 24.87
N ALA A 627 5.07 13.15 25.06
CA ALA A 627 5.86 13.97 24.15
C ALA A 627 7.39 13.85 24.35
N GLY A 628 7.85 13.00 25.29
CA GLY A 628 9.25 12.85 25.63
C GLY A 628 9.70 13.84 26.71
N GLU A 629 11.01 14.10 26.80
CA GLU A 629 11.57 15.03 27.79
C GLU A 629 11.49 16.48 27.29
N VAL A 630 11.02 17.38 28.16
CA VAL A 630 11.04 18.83 27.93
C VAL A 630 12.01 19.48 28.92
N ASN A 631 12.89 20.35 28.43
CA ASN A 631 13.80 21.14 29.27
C ASN A 631 13.07 22.39 29.79
N GLU A 632 12.35 22.26 30.89
CA GLU A 632 11.85 23.42 31.65
C GLU A 632 13.03 24.15 32.33
N PRO A 633 13.11 25.49 32.27
CA PRO A 633 13.96 26.26 33.17
C PRO A 633 13.39 26.20 34.59
N VAL A 634 14.25 25.97 35.58
CA VAL A 634 13.82 25.98 36.99
C VAL A 634 13.52 27.42 37.40
N GLU A 635 12.27 27.76 37.65
CA GLU A 635 11.91 28.97 38.41
C GLU A 635 12.25 28.75 39.89
N ASP A 636 12.84 29.77 40.52
CA ASP A 636 13.39 29.68 41.87
C ASP A 636 12.29 29.43 42.92
N VAL A 637 12.24 28.22 43.46
CA VAL A 637 11.42 27.90 44.64
C VAL A 637 12.20 28.31 45.88
N GLU A 638 11.87 29.48 46.44
CA GLU A 638 12.35 29.90 47.76
C GLU A 638 11.86 28.93 48.84
N THR A 639 12.72 28.02 49.30
CA THR A 639 12.46 27.20 50.48
C THR A 639 12.86 27.94 51.76
N GLU A 640 11.87 28.40 52.52
CA GLU A 640 12.07 28.84 53.90
C GLU A 640 12.58 27.66 54.75
N VAL A 641 13.76 27.82 55.38
CA VAL A 641 14.36 26.83 56.27
C VAL A 641 14.26 27.31 57.71
N GLU A 642 13.32 26.76 58.48
CA GLU A 642 13.41 26.81 59.95
C GLU A 642 14.45 25.79 60.44
N GLY A 643 15.29 26.20 61.40
CA GLY A 643 16.54 25.52 61.72
C GLY A 643 16.48 24.50 62.87
N GLY A 644 17.41 23.55 62.82
CA GLY A 644 17.81 22.63 63.90
C GLY A 644 19.17 22.03 63.54
N GLY A 645 20.16 22.14 64.42
CA GLY A 645 21.58 22.06 64.05
C GLY A 645 22.32 20.73 64.31
N ASP A 646 23.66 20.89 64.28
CA ASP A 646 24.75 19.98 64.67
C ASP A 646 25.31 18.98 63.63
N ASP A 647 26.20 19.55 62.79
CA ASP A 647 27.55 19.09 62.42
C ASP A 647 27.87 17.58 62.26
N GLU A 648 28.22 17.20 61.01
CA GLU A 648 29.56 16.67 60.70
C GLU A 648 29.95 16.90 59.21
N ARG A 649 31.11 17.51 58.97
CA ARG A 649 31.82 17.72 57.68
C ARG A 649 33.34 17.71 57.98
N PRO A 650 34.28 17.54 57.00
CA PRO A 650 34.17 17.66 55.54
C PRO A 650 34.81 16.41 54.82
N ARG A 651 35.16 16.32 53.52
CA ARG A 651 35.40 17.23 52.35
C ARG A 651 34.96 16.49 51.07
N GLY A 652 34.67 17.12 49.92
CA GLY A 652 34.64 18.56 49.58
C GLY A 652 35.17 18.82 48.15
N GLY A 653 34.27 19.16 47.21
CA GLY A 653 34.56 19.41 45.79
C GLY A 653 33.31 19.23 44.91
N ALA A 654 32.52 20.30 44.74
CA ALA A 654 31.30 20.31 43.93
C ALA A 654 31.48 21.22 42.70
N ASP A 655 31.20 20.68 41.51
CA ASP A 655 30.89 21.47 40.31
C ASP A 655 29.40 21.81 40.38
N ASP A 656 29.08 22.96 40.96
CA ASP A 656 27.73 23.35 41.35
C ASP A 656 26.92 23.81 40.13
N ARG A 657 26.52 22.83 39.30
CA ARG A 657 25.56 23.03 38.21
C ARG A 657 24.18 22.62 38.72
N PRO A 658 23.12 23.43 38.51
CA PRO A 658 21.78 23.03 38.87
C PRO A 658 21.43 21.72 38.16
N SER A 659 21.07 20.71 38.94
CA SER A 659 20.64 19.42 38.44
C SER A 659 19.34 19.59 37.65
N ARG A 660 19.46 19.63 36.32
CA ARG A 660 18.30 19.64 35.43
C ARG A 660 17.50 18.36 35.65
N ILE A 661 16.33 18.48 36.27
CA ILE A 661 15.36 17.40 36.35
C ILE A 661 14.66 17.32 34.99
N SER A 662 15.11 16.43 34.11
CA SER A 662 14.31 16.11 32.93
C SER A 662 13.04 15.41 33.40
N LYS A 663 11.88 15.94 32.97
CA LYS A 663 10.57 15.37 33.31
C LYS A 663 9.87 15.01 32.01
N GLU A 664 9.44 13.75 31.90
CA GLU A 664 8.67 13.30 30.74
C GLU A 664 7.30 14.01 30.70
N MET A 665 6.94 14.56 29.55
CA MET A 665 5.71 15.31 29.35
C MET A 665 4.56 14.39 28.90
N ARG A 666 3.72 13.97 29.85
CA ARG A 666 2.41 13.36 29.53
C ARG A 666 1.42 14.43 29.05
N LEU A 667 0.51 14.02 28.18
CA LEU A 667 -0.48 14.88 27.53
C LEU A 667 -1.92 14.45 27.84
N ASP A 668 -2.83 15.43 27.88
CA ASP A 668 -4.28 15.39 28.14
C ASP A 668 -5.09 15.98 26.96
N ASP A 669 -4.42 16.33 25.87
CA ASP A 669 -5.04 16.95 24.71
C ASP A 669 -5.82 15.94 23.87
N PHE A 670 -6.98 16.38 23.39
CA PHE A 670 -7.87 15.61 22.54
C PHE A 670 -8.01 16.29 21.18
N TRP A 671 -7.96 15.51 20.12
CA TRP A 671 -7.88 16.00 18.74
C TRP A 671 -8.79 15.21 17.81
N THR A 672 -9.28 15.87 16.76
CA THR A 672 -9.82 15.20 15.57
C THR A 672 -9.00 15.55 14.33
N MET A 673 -8.74 14.55 13.49
CA MET A 673 -8.11 14.72 12.17
C MET A 673 -9.12 14.40 11.06
N LYS A 674 -9.11 15.23 10.01
CA LYS A 674 -9.64 14.88 8.70
C LYS A 674 -8.51 14.68 7.70
N LEU A 675 -8.67 13.72 6.80
CA LEU A 675 -7.79 13.56 5.65
C LEU A 675 -8.42 14.28 4.45
N LEU A 676 -7.70 15.27 3.92
CA LEU A 676 -8.09 16.06 2.76
C LEU A 676 -7.27 15.62 1.54
N ARG A 677 -7.91 15.57 0.37
CA ARG A 677 -7.27 15.31 -0.94
C ARG A 677 -7.68 16.42 -1.91
N ALA A 678 -7.10 16.44 -3.11
CA ALA A 678 -7.48 17.40 -4.14
C ALA A 678 -8.99 17.31 -4.44
N ALA A 679 -9.67 18.46 -4.46
CA ALA A 679 -11.09 18.50 -4.78
C ALA A 679 -11.32 18.15 -6.27
N PRO A 680 -12.48 17.59 -6.67
CA PRO A 680 -12.75 17.27 -8.07
C PRO A 680 -12.60 18.47 -9.01
N GLU A 681 -12.93 19.68 -8.53
CA GLU A 681 -12.81 20.94 -9.25
C GLU A 681 -11.36 21.27 -9.64
N GLU A 682 -10.38 20.88 -8.80
CA GLU A 682 -8.95 21.06 -9.06
C GLU A 682 -8.47 20.08 -10.15
N ILE A 683 -9.00 18.86 -10.17
CA ILE A 683 -8.71 17.90 -11.25
C ILE A 683 -9.32 18.38 -12.57
N ILE A 684 -10.56 18.87 -12.54
CA ILE A 684 -11.22 19.50 -13.69
C ILE A 684 -10.42 20.72 -14.16
N ARG A 685 -9.89 21.57 -13.27
CA ARG A 685 -9.04 22.71 -13.65
C ARG A 685 -7.81 22.26 -14.43
N ARG A 686 -7.06 21.26 -13.93
CA ARG A 686 -5.87 20.71 -14.61
C ARG A 686 -6.21 20.13 -15.98
N ALA A 687 -7.32 19.39 -16.08
CA ALA A 687 -7.82 18.86 -17.33
C ALA A 687 -8.21 19.99 -18.33
N LYS A 688 -8.91 21.03 -17.88
CA LYS A 688 -9.21 22.23 -18.69
C LYS A 688 -7.96 22.96 -19.14
N TYR A 689 -6.92 23.04 -18.31
CA TYR A 689 -5.64 23.64 -18.69
C TYR A 689 -5.00 22.90 -19.88
N GLN A 690 -4.96 21.56 -19.88
CA GLN A 690 -4.48 20.77 -21.01
C GLN A 690 -5.30 21.00 -22.30
N ILE A 691 -6.64 21.02 -22.21
CA ILE A 691 -7.53 21.29 -23.35
C ILE A 691 -7.25 22.69 -23.93
N ARG A 692 -7.17 23.72 -23.06
CA ARG A 692 -6.93 25.11 -23.48
C ARG A 692 -5.52 25.34 -24.03
N GLN A 693 -4.51 24.59 -23.60
CA GLN A 693 -3.18 24.59 -24.22
C GLN A 693 -3.24 24.17 -25.69
N GLN A 694 -3.94 23.07 -26.00
CA GLN A 694 -4.07 22.58 -27.37
C GLN A 694 -4.95 23.49 -28.23
N GLN A 695 -6.06 23.99 -27.68
CA GLN A 695 -6.87 25.01 -28.35
C GLN A 695 -6.03 26.25 -28.72
N PHE A 696 -5.19 26.73 -27.79
CA PHE A 696 -4.30 27.85 -28.05
C PHE A 696 -3.26 27.58 -29.15
N ARG A 697 -2.66 26.37 -29.18
CA ARG A 697 -1.74 25.97 -30.27
C ARG A 697 -2.42 26.04 -31.63
N GLU A 698 -3.61 25.46 -31.77
CA GLU A 698 -4.37 25.50 -33.02
C GLU A 698 -4.81 26.94 -33.39
N MET A 699 -5.17 27.76 -32.39
CA MET A 699 -5.45 29.19 -32.61
C MET A 699 -4.25 29.98 -33.14
N CYS A 700 -3.02 29.63 -32.78
CA CYS A 700 -1.81 30.26 -33.34
C CYS A 700 -1.60 29.94 -34.82
N GLU A 701 -2.07 28.79 -35.29
CA GLU A 701 -1.98 28.38 -36.71
C GLU A 701 -3.10 28.99 -37.57
N GLU A 702 -4.31 29.16 -37.01
CA GLU A 702 -5.51 29.49 -37.78
C GLU A 702 -6.00 30.94 -37.63
N GLN A 703 -5.64 31.62 -36.54
CA GLN A 703 -6.20 32.92 -36.20
C GLN A 703 -5.10 34.00 -36.09
N PRO A 704 -5.45 35.29 -36.29
CA PRO A 704 -4.50 36.38 -36.06
C PRO A 704 -3.91 36.31 -34.65
N ALA A 705 -2.58 36.45 -34.54
CA ALA A 705 -1.84 36.29 -33.27
C ALA A 705 -2.41 37.11 -32.10
N VAL A 706 -3.03 38.27 -32.36
CA VAL A 706 -3.71 39.08 -31.34
C VAL A 706 -4.90 38.36 -30.69
N LYS A 707 -5.65 37.53 -31.43
CA LYS A 707 -6.74 36.70 -30.88
C LYS A 707 -6.18 35.57 -30.01
N ALA A 708 -5.16 34.87 -30.49
CA ALA A 708 -4.49 33.81 -29.74
C ALA A 708 -3.86 34.35 -28.45
N LEU A 709 -3.13 35.47 -28.51
CA LEU A 709 -2.55 36.13 -27.33
C LEU A 709 -3.64 36.56 -26.32
N ARG A 710 -4.76 37.12 -26.78
CA ARG A 710 -5.89 37.45 -25.91
C ARG A 710 -6.49 36.21 -25.24
N PHE A 711 -6.57 35.08 -25.95
CA PHE A 711 -7.02 33.81 -25.40
C PHE A 711 -6.05 33.27 -24.33
N LEU A 712 -4.73 33.33 -24.57
CA LEU A 712 -3.71 32.98 -23.59
C LEU A 712 -3.84 33.81 -22.29
N GLN A 713 -3.95 35.14 -22.45
CA GLN A 713 -4.05 36.08 -21.34
C GLN A 713 -5.35 35.98 -20.54
N THR A 714 -6.44 35.47 -21.10
CA THR A 714 -7.77 35.47 -20.45
C THR A 714 -8.32 34.08 -20.16
N GLN A 715 -8.27 33.15 -21.11
CA GLN A 715 -8.86 31.82 -20.98
C GLN A 715 -7.86 30.80 -20.45
N VAL A 716 -6.62 30.79 -20.95
CA VAL A 716 -5.59 29.87 -20.43
C VAL A 716 -5.16 30.32 -19.04
N SER A 717 -4.80 31.60 -18.87
CA SER A 717 -4.34 32.15 -17.58
C SER A 717 -5.32 31.95 -16.42
N ALA A 718 -6.63 31.94 -16.69
CA ALA A 718 -7.69 31.74 -15.69
C ALA A 718 -7.81 30.28 -15.17
N VAL A 719 -7.15 29.31 -15.79
CA VAL A 719 -7.11 27.91 -15.31
C VAL A 719 -5.70 27.45 -14.92
N VAL A 720 -4.71 28.35 -14.90
CA VAL A 720 -3.35 28.06 -14.43
C VAL A 720 -3.26 28.29 -12.93
N ASP A 721 -2.67 27.35 -12.20
CA ASP A 721 -2.21 27.60 -10.83
C ASP A 721 -0.89 28.37 -10.88
N HIS A 722 -0.95 29.69 -10.64
CA HIS A 722 0.23 30.56 -10.64
C HIS A 722 1.11 30.40 -9.39
N THR A 723 0.67 29.63 -8.39
CA THR A 723 1.51 29.23 -7.24
C THR A 723 2.37 28.01 -7.57
N ASN A 724 1.96 27.20 -8.53
CA ASN A 724 2.71 26.05 -9.01
C ASN A 724 3.79 26.48 -10.04
N PRO A 725 5.10 26.29 -9.75
CA PRO A 725 6.17 26.70 -10.64
C PRO A 725 6.22 25.91 -11.96
N GLU A 726 5.80 24.64 -11.96
CA GLU A 726 5.78 23.79 -13.16
C GLU A 726 4.68 24.24 -14.12
N GLU A 727 3.44 24.40 -13.64
CA GLU A 727 2.33 24.90 -14.45
C GLU A 727 2.61 26.29 -15.00
N THR A 728 3.20 27.18 -14.18
CA THR A 728 3.63 28.52 -14.56
C THR A 728 4.76 28.49 -15.60
N GLY A 729 5.70 27.55 -15.48
CA GLY A 729 6.76 27.33 -16.47
C GLY A 729 6.20 26.94 -17.84
N VAL A 730 5.29 25.96 -17.86
CA VAL A 730 4.58 25.54 -19.09
C VAL A 730 3.76 26.70 -19.66
N PHE A 731 3.05 27.46 -18.84
CA PHE A 731 2.24 28.61 -19.28
C PHE A 731 3.08 29.67 -19.99
N ARG A 732 4.27 29.97 -19.45
CA ARG A 732 5.23 30.90 -20.08
C ARG A 732 5.78 30.34 -21.40
N ALA A 733 6.06 29.04 -21.48
CA ALA A 733 6.57 28.41 -22.69
C ALA A 733 5.57 28.48 -23.88
N LEU A 734 4.26 28.50 -23.62
CA LEU A 734 3.23 28.63 -24.66
C LEU A 734 3.43 29.88 -25.54
N LEU A 735 3.96 30.98 -25.01
CA LEU A 735 4.23 32.20 -25.77
C LEU A 735 5.11 31.95 -27.02
N GLY A 736 5.99 30.95 -26.99
CA GLY A 736 6.84 30.59 -28.13
C GLY A 736 6.05 30.20 -29.39
N HIS A 737 4.86 29.61 -29.24
CA HIS A 737 4.03 29.21 -30.37
C HIS A 737 3.52 30.40 -31.20
N LEU A 738 3.36 31.59 -30.62
CA LEU A 738 2.97 32.82 -31.34
C LEU A 738 4.05 33.29 -32.33
N PHE A 739 5.30 32.90 -32.14
CA PHE A 739 6.46 33.29 -32.96
C PHE A 739 6.92 32.17 -33.91
N SER A 740 6.27 31.00 -33.86
CA SER A 740 6.69 29.79 -34.58
C SER A 740 6.08 29.64 -35.98
N THR A 741 5.12 30.48 -36.37
CA THR A 741 4.49 30.45 -37.71
C THR A 741 5.42 30.99 -38.80
N PRO A 742 5.67 30.24 -39.90
CA PRO A 742 6.25 30.81 -41.11
C PRO A 742 5.28 31.83 -41.71
N ILE A 743 5.80 32.96 -42.18
CA ILE A 743 5.00 33.92 -42.95
C ILE A 743 4.68 33.27 -44.30
N THR A 744 3.45 32.81 -44.48
CA THR A 744 2.91 32.49 -45.81
C THR A 744 2.61 33.78 -46.55
N THR A 745 3.60 34.30 -47.28
CA THR A 745 3.36 35.32 -48.31
C THR A 745 2.66 34.66 -49.50
N ASP A 746 1.42 35.05 -49.72
CA ASP A 746 0.66 34.71 -50.93
C ASP A 746 1.26 35.44 -52.15
N ASP A 747 1.08 34.89 -53.35
CA ASP A 747 1.86 35.21 -54.56
C ASP A 747 1.38 36.49 -55.29
N GLY A 748 2.27 37.17 -56.03
CA GLY A 748 1.97 38.52 -56.55
C GLY A 748 3.03 39.23 -57.40
N SER A 749 3.63 38.57 -58.39
CA SER A 749 4.19 39.11 -59.66
C SER A 749 4.88 40.50 -59.77
N ALA A 750 6.06 40.51 -60.42
CA ALA A 750 6.57 41.46 -61.44
C ALA A 750 7.86 42.27 -61.16
N GLU A 751 8.93 41.85 -61.87
CA GLU A 751 9.95 42.65 -62.57
C GLU A 751 10.77 43.79 -61.91
N SER A 752 12.05 43.46 -61.65
CA SER A 752 13.23 44.00 -62.39
C SER A 752 14.24 44.98 -61.73
N THR A 753 15.49 44.76 -62.13
CA THR A 753 16.67 45.67 -62.19
C THR A 753 17.56 45.99 -60.97
N SER A 754 18.79 45.48 -61.10
CA SER A 754 20.11 46.11 -60.87
C SER A 754 20.69 46.30 -59.45
N THR A 755 21.82 45.61 -59.24
CA THR A 755 22.91 45.87 -58.28
C THR A 755 23.62 47.21 -58.51
N PRO A 756 24.40 47.72 -57.54
CA PRO A 756 25.86 47.46 -57.59
C PRO A 756 26.52 47.06 -56.24
N LYS A 757 27.81 46.71 -56.33
CA LYS A 757 28.71 46.18 -55.27
C LYS A 757 29.44 47.28 -54.51
N GLU A 758 29.93 46.98 -53.30
CA GLU A 758 31.35 47.00 -52.83
C GLU A 758 31.39 46.87 -51.29
N THR A 759 32.08 45.95 -50.60
CA THR A 759 33.48 45.43 -50.58
C THR A 759 34.40 46.17 -49.59
N THR A 760 34.70 45.55 -48.44
CA THR A 760 35.98 45.58 -47.64
C THR A 760 35.74 44.80 -46.32
N THR A 761 36.40 43.69 -45.93
CA THR A 761 37.83 43.41 -45.57
C THR A 761 38.34 44.27 -44.38
N SER A 762 39.02 43.75 -43.33
CA SER A 762 39.48 42.39 -42.99
C SER A 762 39.90 42.20 -41.50
N LEU A 763 39.94 40.95 -41.02
CA LEU A 763 40.90 40.33 -40.05
C LEU A 763 41.05 40.80 -38.57
N LEU A 764 40.58 39.92 -37.68
CA LEU A 764 41.29 39.22 -36.57
C LEU A 764 42.31 39.94 -35.66
N GLU A 765 42.05 39.89 -34.34
CA GLU A 765 43.07 39.57 -33.31
C GLU A 765 42.40 38.84 -32.11
N GLU A 766 43.17 38.04 -31.33
CA GLU A 766 42.66 36.98 -30.42
C GLU A 766 43.00 37.24 -28.91
N PRO A 767 42.84 36.33 -27.91
CA PRO A 767 42.03 36.61 -26.71
C PRO A 767 42.79 36.58 -25.36
N PRO A 768 42.10 36.72 -24.21
CA PRO A 768 42.60 36.12 -22.96
C PRO A 768 41.59 35.30 -22.12
N LYS A 769 41.84 33.98 -22.09
CA LYS A 769 41.80 33.00 -20.97
C LYS A 769 40.97 33.26 -19.68
N LYS A 770 39.88 32.47 -19.55
CA LYS A 770 39.48 31.54 -18.44
C LYS A 770 39.78 31.85 -16.95
N ARG A 771 38.69 31.88 -16.14
CA ARG A 771 38.47 31.19 -14.84
C ARG A 771 36.96 30.88 -14.73
N SER A 772 36.43 29.65 -14.87
CA SER A 772 36.49 28.44 -14.00
C SER A 772 35.48 28.41 -12.81
N ARG A 773 34.20 28.04 -13.10
CA ARG A 773 33.39 26.90 -12.56
C ARG A 773 33.19 26.71 -11.02
N PRO A 774 32.22 25.89 -10.51
CA PRO A 774 31.12 25.12 -11.18
C PRO A 774 29.73 25.05 -10.44
N ASN A 775 28.82 24.20 -10.97
CA ASN A 775 27.73 23.42 -10.32
C ASN A 775 26.29 23.99 -10.16
N THR A 776 25.41 23.63 -11.11
CA THR A 776 24.22 22.75 -10.90
C THR A 776 23.83 22.09 -12.24
N PRO A 777 23.12 20.94 -12.27
CA PRO A 777 22.89 20.16 -13.49
C PRO A 777 21.56 20.51 -14.20
N ASP A 778 21.59 20.48 -15.53
CA ASP A 778 20.39 20.48 -16.39
C ASP A 778 20.08 19.03 -16.82
N GLU A 779 18.89 18.53 -16.50
CA GLU A 779 18.28 17.37 -17.18
C GLU A 779 16.83 17.68 -17.53
N ALA A 780 16.59 18.05 -18.80
CA ALA A 780 15.25 18.12 -19.38
C ALA A 780 15.32 18.11 -20.92
N TRP A 781 14.88 17.00 -21.52
CA TRP A 781 14.35 16.93 -22.89
C TRP A 781 15.27 17.30 -24.08
N THR A 782 16.10 16.35 -24.51
CA THR A 782 16.38 16.16 -25.95
C THR A 782 16.28 14.68 -26.34
N SER A 783 15.18 14.30 -26.98
CA SER A 783 15.09 13.01 -27.68
C SER A 783 15.84 13.11 -29.01
N ARG A 784 17.13 12.76 -29.00
CA ARG A 784 17.85 12.32 -30.20
C ARG A 784 18.11 10.83 -30.08
N LEU A 785 17.78 10.11 -31.15
CA LEU A 785 18.17 8.72 -31.31
C LEU A 785 19.60 8.72 -31.83
N ASP A 786 20.52 8.22 -31.01
CA ASP A 786 21.85 7.83 -31.48
C ASP A 786 21.74 6.38 -31.98
N ASP A 787 21.84 6.19 -33.30
CA ASP A 787 22.17 4.91 -33.92
C ASP A 787 23.68 4.94 -34.21
N ASP A 788 24.49 4.35 -33.31
CA ASP A 788 25.89 4.01 -33.59
C ASP A 788 26.03 2.48 -33.40
N ASP A 789 26.28 1.77 -34.50
CA ASP A 789 26.99 0.50 -34.49
C ASP A 789 28.03 0.55 -35.61
N GLU A 790 29.27 0.22 -35.27
CA GLU A 790 30.44 0.36 -36.14
C GLU A 790 30.50 -0.75 -37.21
N ASP A 791 31.02 -0.43 -38.40
CA ASP A 791 31.70 -1.43 -39.23
C ASP A 791 32.72 -0.76 -40.16
N GLU A 792 34.00 -1.04 -39.94
CA GLU A 792 35.09 -0.57 -40.81
C GLU A 792 35.25 -1.47 -42.05
N MET A 793 35.26 -0.81 -43.22
CA MET A 793 36.15 -1.10 -44.36
C MET A 793 36.24 -2.55 -44.91
N LEU A 794 35.80 -2.75 -46.17
CA LEU A 794 36.71 -3.19 -47.28
C LEU A 794 36.03 -3.28 -48.68
N ASP A 795 36.47 -2.38 -49.56
CA ASP A 795 36.87 -2.60 -50.97
C ASP A 795 35.88 -2.81 -52.15
N ALA A 796 36.42 -2.52 -53.35
CA ALA A 796 36.04 -2.94 -54.71
C ALA A 796 34.89 -2.24 -55.50
N SER A 797 35.27 -1.09 -56.08
CA SER A 797 35.09 -0.71 -57.50
C SER A 797 33.73 -0.85 -58.24
N THR A 798 33.20 0.33 -58.57
CA THR A 798 32.24 0.65 -59.64
C THR A 798 32.40 -0.08 -60.97
N SER A 799 31.27 -0.45 -61.60
CA SER A 799 31.05 -0.14 -63.03
C SER A 799 29.58 0.13 -63.39
N THR A 800 29.33 1.35 -63.88
CA THR A 800 28.37 1.73 -64.93
C THR A 800 26.89 1.28 -64.92
N VAL A 801 26.01 2.29 -64.82
CA VAL A 801 24.99 2.72 -65.82
C VAL A 801 23.49 2.68 -65.46
N VAL A 802 22.80 3.70 -65.98
CA VAL A 802 21.36 4.10 -65.93
C VAL A 802 20.85 4.76 -64.64
N THR A 803 20.57 6.05 -64.78
CA THR A 803 19.73 6.87 -63.91
C THR A 803 18.28 6.37 -63.82
N SER A 804 17.78 6.13 -62.61
CA SER A 804 16.35 6.32 -62.31
C SER A 804 16.18 6.95 -60.95
N SER A 805 15.38 8.01 -60.87
CA SER A 805 15.15 8.81 -59.66
C SER A 805 14.19 8.08 -58.72
N GLY A 806 14.70 7.07 -58.01
CA GLY A 806 13.98 6.31 -57.01
C GLY A 806 14.31 6.76 -55.58
N GLN A 807 13.74 7.89 -55.13
CA GLN A 807 13.68 8.14 -53.68
C GLN A 807 12.83 7.04 -53.03
N LYS A 808 13.47 6.05 -52.41
CA LYS A 808 12.83 5.07 -51.54
C LYS A 808 12.27 5.81 -50.31
N ARG A 809 11.08 6.41 -50.44
CA ARG A 809 10.25 6.74 -49.28
C ARG A 809 10.07 5.43 -48.50
N ARG A 810 10.50 5.40 -47.23
CA ARG A 810 10.08 4.34 -46.30
C ARG A 810 8.56 4.44 -46.24
N HIS A 811 7.86 3.51 -46.89
CA HIS A 811 6.39 3.51 -46.89
C HIS A 811 5.91 3.22 -45.48
N ALA A 812 5.21 4.17 -44.88
CA ALA A 812 4.50 3.93 -43.63
C ALA A 812 3.47 2.81 -43.86
N VAL A 813 3.42 1.82 -42.97
CA VAL A 813 2.56 0.64 -43.09
C VAL A 813 1.07 1.02 -43.12
N LEU A 814 0.72 2.13 -42.48
CA LEU A 814 -0.62 2.73 -42.50
C LEU A 814 -0.52 4.19 -42.93
N LEU A 815 -1.43 4.62 -43.80
CA LEU A 815 -1.65 6.02 -44.17
C LEU A 815 -2.71 6.62 -43.23
N MET A 816 -2.47 7.81 -42.69
CA MET A 816 -3.41 8.49 -41.78
C MET A 816 -4.44 9.35 -42.54
N GLU A 817 -4.99 8.79 -43.62
CA GLU A 817 -6.05 9.42 -44.42
C GLU A 817 -7.35 9.58 -43.60
N GLU A 818 -8.25 10.45 -44.05
CA GLU A 818 -9.51 10.74 -43.36
C GLU A 818 -10.50 9.59 -43.51
N ASP A 819 -11.09 9.13 -42.40
CA ASP A 819 -12.03 8.01 -42.39
C ASP A 819 -13.46 8.47 -42.78
N PRO A 820 -14.27 7.65 -43.47
CA PRO A 820 -15.66 7.97 -43.76
C PRO A 820 -16.51 8.34 -42.53
N VAL A 821 -16.25 7.75 -41.37
CA VAL A 821 -16.92 8.07 -40.09
C VAL A 821 -16.61 9.51 -39.66
N GLU A 822 -15.36 9.94 -39.81
CA GLU A 822 -14.93 11.29 -39.48
C GLU A 822 -15.51 12.32 -40.45
N THR A 823 -15.54 11.97 -41.75
CA THR A 823 -16.18 12.78 -42.79
C THR A 823 -17.67 13.02 -42.50
N ALA A 824 -18.37 12.01 -41.97
CA ALA A 824 -19.79 12.10 -41.61
C ALA A 824 -20.06 12.93 -40.33
N LEU A 825 -19.05 13.13 -39.48
CA LEU A 825 -19.15 13.95 -38.26
C LEU A 825 -18.79 15.43 -38.48
N ARG A 826 -18.33 15.79 -39.69
CA ARG A 826 -17.80 17.12 -40.01
C ARG A 826 -18.82 17.98 -40.75
N ASP A 827 -19.08 19.19 -40.24
CA ASP A 827 -19.83 20.20 -40.96
C ASP A 827 -19.17 20.55 -42.30
N ALA A 828 -19.99 20.82 -43.33
CA ALA A 828 -19.52 21.05 -44.70
C ALA A 828 -18.59 22.27 -44.88
N SER A 829 -18.52 23.17 -43.88
CA SER A 829 -17.66 24.35 -43.85
C SER A 829 -16.28 24.12 -43.23
N THR A 830 -16.05 22.98 -42.57
CA THR A 830 -14.86 22.74 -41.75
C THR A 830 -13.78 22.01 -42.56
N LYS A 831 -12.50 22.40 -42.39
CA LYS A 831 -11.38 21.74 -43.09
C LYS A 831 -11.18 20.30 -42.58
N PRO A 832 -10.67 19.37 -43.40
CA PRO A 832 -10.23 18.05 -42.94
C PRO A 832 -9.20 18.16 -41.83
N LEU A 833 -9.31 17.29 -40.82
CA LEU A 833 -8.34 17.23 -39.74
C LEU A 833 -7.01 16.68 -40.28
N SER A 834 -5.91 17.39 -40.03
CA SER A 834 -4.58 16.92 -40.45
C SER A 834 -4.12 15.75 -39.57
N PRO A 835 -3.31 14.81 -40.11
CA PRO A 835 -2.73 13.72 -39.31
C PRO A 835 -1.97 14.21 -38.06
N GLU A 836 -1.30 15.35 -38.20
CA GLU A 836 -0.56 16.01 -37.11
C GLU A 836 -1.49 16.47 -35.99
N ARG A 837 -2.57 17.20 -36.31
CA ARG A 837 -3.54 17.65 -35.29
C ARG A 837 -4.33 16.49 -34.69
N PHE A 838 -4.68 15.48 -35.49
CA PHE A 838 -5.28 14.25 -34.98
C PHE A 838 -4.38 13.60 -33.92
N ARG A 839 -3.06 13.52 -34.18
CA ARG A 839 -2.09 13.01 -33.21
C ARG A 839 -2.04 13.89 -31.95
N GLN A 840 -1.84 15.20 -32.10
CA GLN A 840 -1.76 16.12 -30.95
C GLN A 840 -2.99 16.08 -30.05
N ARG A 841 -4.21 16.11 -30.64
CA ARG A 841 -5.45 16.00 -29.86
C ARG A 841 -5.61 14.62 -29.20
N THR A 842 -5.14 13.55 -29.86
CA THR A 842 -5.11 12.21 -29.27
C THR A 842 -4.13 12.15 -28.09
N GLU A 843 -2.94 12.77 -28.18
CA GLU A 843 -1.99 12.87 -27.08
C GLU A 843 -2.59 13.60 -25.86
N VAL A 844 -3.35 14.68 -26.09
CA VAL A 844 -4.09 15.38 -25.01
C VAL A 844 -5.17 14.46 -24.41
N PHE A 845 -5.95 13.76 -25.24
CA PHE A 845 -6.94 12.80 -24.74
C PHE A 845 -6.30 11.69 -23.88
N GLU A 846 -5.20 11.08 -24.33
CA GLU A 846 -4.46 10.08 -23.54
C GLU A 846 -3.91 10.66 -22.23
N SER A 847 -3.45 11.93 -22.22
CA SER A 847 -3.05 12.61 -20.99
C SER A 847 -4.21 12.84 -20.03
N LEU A 848 -5.40 13.20 -20.52
CA LEU A 848 -6.61 13.34 -19.70
C LEU A 848 -7.06 12.01 -19.07
N LEU A 849 -6.82 10.87 -19.72
CA LEU A 849 -7.13 9.55 -19.16
C LEU A 849 -6.30 9.20 -17.92
N GLN A 850 -5.22 9.92 -17.61
CA GLN A 850 -4.50 9.74 -16.34
C GLN A 850 -5.39 10.05 -15.13
N PHE A 851 -6.36 10.95 -15.29
CA PHE A 851 -7.30 11.35 -14.24
C PHE A 851 -8.49 10.39 -14.11
N VAL A 852 -8.65 9.44 -15.04
CA VAL A 852 -9.77 8.50 -15.10
C VAL A 852 -9.36 7.15 -14.49
N GLY A 853 -10.22 6.60 -13.64
CA GLY A 853 -10.03 5.25 -13.06
C GLY A 853 -9.98 4.14 -14.12
N GLU A 854 -9.31 3.03 -13.81
CA GLU A 854 -9.07 1.91 -14.74
C GLU A 854 -10.34 1.37 -15.40
N ASP A 855 -11.43 1.20 -14.63
CA ASP A 855 -12.73 0.74 -15.14
C ASP A 855 -13.36 1.69 -16.17
N GLY A 856 -13.01 2.98 -16.10
CA GLY A 856 -13.58 4.04 -16.93
C GLY A 856 -12.87 4.30 -18.25
N LYS A 857 -11.63 3.83 -18.42
CA LYS A 857 -10.77 4.15 -19.58
C LYS A 857 -10.48 2.95 -20.48
N GLN A 858 -10.02 3.24 -21.70
CA GLN A 858 -9.43 2.25 -22.60
C GLN A 858 -8.17 1.60 -21.99
N PRO A 859 -7.77 0.37 -22.40
CA PRO A 859 -6.64 -0.32 -21.79
C PRO A 859 -5.34 0.48 -21.83
N MET A 860 -4.53 0.35 -20.77
CA MET A 860 -3.18 0.93 -20.70
C MET A 860 -2.21 0.25 -21.68
N GLY A 861 -1.12 0.94 -22.04
CA GLY A 861 -0.16 0.45 -23.02
C GLY A 861 -0.67 0.47 -24.47
N SER A 862 0.13 -0.11 -25.36
CA SER A 862 -0.13 -0.26 -26.80
C SER A 862 -0.34 -1.73 -27.16
N LEU A 863 -1.06 -1.98 -28.26
CA LEU A 863 -1.11 -3.32 -28.88
C LEU A 863 0.28 -3.79 -29.35
N LEU A 864 1.19 -2.86 -29.63
CA LEU A 864 2.56 -3.18 -30.09
C LEU A 864 3.42 -3.76 -28.96
N ASP A 865 3.25 -3.29 -27.72
CA ASP A 865 3.97 -3.77 -26.54
C ASP A 865 3.73 -5.28 -26.29
N MET A 866 2.63 -5.83 -26.82
CA MET A 866 2.32 -7.27 -26.76
C MET A 866 3.17 -8.13 -27.70
N VAL A 867 3.94 -7.52 -28.61
CA VAL A 867 4.91 -8.18 -29.50
C VAL A 867 6.29 -8.25 -28.82
N ASP A 868 6.67 -7.19 -28.11
CA ASP A 868 7.98 -7.05 -27.46
C ASP A 868 8.02 -7.62 -26.03
N ALA A 869 6.88 -8.09 -25.52
CA ALA A 869 6.76 -8.73 -24.21
C ALA A 869 7.45 -10.12 -24.18
N GLU A 870 8.70 -10.17 -23.71
CA GLU A 870 9.42 -11.44 -23.46
C GLU A 870 8.70 -12.38 -22.47
N ASP A 871 7.80 -11.84 -21.63
CA ASP A 871 6.95 -12.56 -20.65
C ASP A 871 5.47 -12.64 -21.11
N GLY A 872 5.20 -13.33 -22.23
CA GLY A 872 3.90 -13.32 -22.94
C GLY A 872 2.63 -13.84 -22.21
N ILE A 873 1.47 -13.59 -22.86
CA ILE A 873 0.06 -13.74 -22.38
C ILE A 873 -0.40 -15.16 -21.99
#